data_AF-A0A9D2RUQ4-F1
#
_entry.id   AF-A0A9D2RUQ4-F1
#
_cell.length_a   1.000
_cell.length_b   1.000
_cell.length_c   1.000
_cell.angle_alpha   90.00
_cell.angle_beta   90.00
_cell.angle_gamma   90.00
#
_symmetry.space_group_name_H-M   'P 1'
#
loop_
_entity.id
_entity.type
_entity.pdbx_description
1 polymer ?
#
loop_
_entity_poly.entity_id
_entity_poly.type
_entity_poly.pdbx_seq_one_letter_code
_entity_poly.pdbx_strand_id
1 'polypeptide(L)'
;MTQEENRIKNSAVYVNRELSWLKFNIRVLEEAEDEAVPLYERLKFVSIFSSNLDEFFMVRVGSLYDQSLIKQPVYENKTHMTAAEQIDAICDTVREILPRKDNAFSVIQAELSKCGIKHLNLTALTEEEYHYLRRYFESEILPLVSPQIIDKHHPFPFLKNKEIYVGVHIENKGESVKIGIVPASGMFKRVVYVPSTTEVKFVLAEDLICFFADRIFRNCKILDKTIFRITRNADVTVEEGLYDHDIDYRTIMTDVLKKRKKLAPVRLELYRSDNVRLMQYLCKKLGLAERSVFMTVTPLDLSFVYGLESHFSTELKEKLSFSPLVPQQSAQINPLEPMIPQIQRGDILLHYPYENIGDFIRLLEEAAADPEVVSVKITLYRVANDSKVINALIKAAENGKDVLVVVELRARFDEENNIDWSKQLEEAGCTVIYGLDEYKVHSKLLLITRRSHNKISYITQIGTGNYNEKTSKLYTDLSLLTANQDIGVDASVVFTNLSIGNKTEYVQNLLVAPLCLKSRIIEMIDGEIAEARSGHEAWIFLKMNSLSDKTLIDKLVEASKNGVKVEMFVRGICCMKAGIPGQTENIVVKSIVGRYLEHSRIYIFGVGARQKIYISSADFMTRNTERRVEVATPIFSPAAKEKIHQIVKILRADNVKARIQLPSGEYRRVTPKEGEQKVDSQIEFYRQAYRAAKSAKASLAGNGKAGKKRTSLLGKVKGLFIRK
;
A
#
# COMPACT_ATOMS: atom_id res chain seq x y z
N MET A 1 -31.79 31.06 -0.75
CA MET A 1 -30.42 30.78 -0.29
C MET A 1 -29.45 31.36 -1.31
N THR A 2 -28.48 32.15 -0.87
CA THR A 2 -27.44 32.72 -1.74
C THR A 2 -26.47 31.62 -2.21
N GLN A 3 -25.75 31.83 -3.32
CA GLN A 3 -24.71 30.89 -3.77
C GLN A 3 -23.62 30.65 -2.69
N GLU A 4 -23.44 31.61 -1.78
CA GLU A 4 -22.50 31.56 -0.68
C GLU A 4 -22.98 30.66 0.47
N GLU A 5 -24.27 30.70 0.83
CA GLU A 5 -24.87 29.79 1.83
C GLU A 5 -24.88 28.32 1.35
N ASN A 6 -25.12 28.09 0.04
CA ASN A 6 -25.01 26.76 -0.56
C ASN A 6 -23.55 26.28 -0.63
N ARG A 7 -22.58 27.17 -0.85
CA ARG A 7 -21.14 26.85 -0.80
C ARG A 7 -20.67 26.48 0.61
N ILE A 8 -21.09 27.21 1.65
CA ILE A 8 -20.74 26.91 3.04
C ILE A 8 -21.38 25.60 3.51
N LYS A 9 -22.64 25.32 3.14
CA LYS A 9 -23.29 24.04 3.45
C LYS A 9 -22.61 22.85 2.76
N ASN A 10 -22.18 22.99 1.50
CA ASN A 10 -21.46 21.92 0.80
C ASN A 10 -20.02 21.74 1.30
N SER A 11 -19.35 22.79 1.80
CA SER A 11 -18.00 22.70 2.39
C SER A 11 -17.95 21.78 3.61
N ALA A 12 -19.03 21.71 4.39
CA ALA A 12 -19.08 20.89 5.61
C ALA A 12 -18.86 19.39 5.35
N VAL A 13 -19.22 18.89 4.16
CA VAL A 13 -19.15 17.47 3.77
C VAL A 13 -17.74 17.04 3.41
N TYR A 14 -16.87 17.95 3.01
CA TYR A 14 -15.53 17.57 2.58
C TYR A 14 -14.52 17.49 3.73
N VAL A 15 -13.47 16.71 3.48
CA VAL A 15 -12.25 16.66 4.30
C VAL A 15 -11.08 16.95 3.37
N ASN A 16 -10.11 17.75 3.86
CA ASN A 16 -8.87 17.95 3.11
C ASN A 16 -8.16 16.60 2.92
N ARG A 17 -7.66 16.35 1.71
CA ARG A 17 -7.01 15.10 1.31
C ARG A 17 -5.85 14.72 2.24
N GLU A 18 -5.03 15.69 2.60
CA GLU A 18 -3.81 15.46 3.36
C GLU A 18 -4.11 15.18 4.83
N LEU A 19 -5.07 15.90 5.40
CA LEU A 19 -5.58 15.63 6.74
C LEU A 19 -6.27 14.26 6.81
N SER A 20 -7.01 13.89 5.75
CA SER A 20 -7.58 12.54 5.66
C SER A 20 -6.50 11.45 5.56
N TRP A 21 -5.36 11.72 4.91
CA TRP A 21 -4.24 10.79 4.88
C TRP A 21 -3.60 10.65 6.28
N LEU A 22 -3.45 11.74 7.03
CA LEU A 22 -2.96 11.68 8.41
C LEU A 22 -3.90 10.85 9.31
N LYS A 23 -5.22 10.97 9.14
CA LYS A 23 -6.21 10.10 9.80
C LYS A 23 -6.08 8.61 9.43
N PHE A 24 -5.66 8.30 8.21
CA PHE A 24 -5.25 6.94 7.85
C PHE A 24 -4.03 6.50 8.64
N ASN A 25 -2.97 7.30 8.69
CA ASN A 25 -1.77 6.91 9.41
C ASN A 25 -2.01 6.83 10.94
N ILE A 26 -2.92 7.64 11.51
CA ILE A 26 -3.38 7.47 12.91
C ILE A 26 -3.95 6.07 13.14
N ARG A 27 -4.77 5.55 12.23
CA ARG A 27 -5.32 4.17 12.34
C ARG A 27 -4.24 3.10 12.24
N VAL A 28 -3.11 3.37 11.58
CA VAL A 28 -1.91 2.51 11.61
C VAL A 28 -1.24 2.57 12.97
N LEU A 29 -1.12 3.76 13.56
CA LEU A 29 -0.58 3.93 14.93
C LEU A 29 -1.44 3.23 15.98
N GLU A 30 -2.76 3.24 15.82
CA GLU A 30 -3.69 2.51 16.71
C GLU A 30 -3.39 1.01 16.75
N GLU A 31 -2.86 0.40 15.69
CA GLU A 31 -2.44 -1.01 15.72
C GLU A 31 -1.16 -1.23 16.55
N ALA A 32 -0.32 -0.21 16.74
CA ALA A 32 0.78 -0.24 17.70
C ALA A 32 0.30 -0.05 19.15
N GLU A 33 -0.79 0.70 19.33
CA GLU A 33 -1.44 0.93 20.63
C GLU A 33 -2.33 -0.24 21.07
N ASP A 34 -2.79 -1.10 20.15
CA ASP A 34 -3.69 -2.22 20.41
C ASP A 34 -2.98 -3.41 21.09
N GLU A 35 -3.24 -3.63 22.38
CA GLU A 35 -2.68 -4.75 23.16
C GLU A 35 -3.08 -6.13 22.63
N ALA A 36 -4.15 -6.24 21.82
CA ALA A 36 -4.52 -7.48 21.16
C ALA A 36 -3.57 -7.84 19.99
N VAL A 37 -2.73 -6.91 19.53
CA VAL A 37 -1.69 -7.15 18.54
C VAL A 37 -0.43 -7.66 19.26
N PRO A 38 0.22 -8.74 18.76
CA PRO A 38 1.46 -9.24 19.35
C PRO A 38 2.53 -8.15 19.48
N LEU A 39 3.29 -8.19 20.56
CA LEU A 39 4.18 -7.10 20.97
C LEU A 39 5.19 -6.66 19.89
N TYR A 40 5.80 -7.62 19.19
CA TYR A 40 6.77 -7.29 18.15
C TYR A 40 6.08 -6.77 16.87
N GLU A 41 4.85 -7.18 16.62
CA GLU A 41 4.03 -6.62 15.54
C GLU A 41 3.60 -5.19 15.84
N ARG A 42 3.30 -4.86 17.11
CA ARG A 42 3.09 -3.47 17.55
C ARG A 42 4.31 -2.61 17.24
N LEU A 43 5.53 -3.10 17.50
CA LEU A 43 6.77 -2.40 17.14
C LEU A 43 6.91 -2.20 15.62
N LYS A 44 6.56 -3.22 14.81
CA LYS A 44 6.51 -3.08 13.35
C LYS A 44 5.49 -2.03 12.92
N PHE A 45 4.34 -1.90 13.58
CA PHE A 45 3.37 -0.83 13.28
C PHE A 45 3.91 0.58 13.58
N VAL A 46 4.71 0.76 14.63
CA VAL A 46 5.42 2.05 14.85
C VAL A 46 6.39 2.36 13.70
N SER A 47 7.10 1.33 13.22
CA SER A 47 7.97 1.44 12.04
C SER A 47 7.19 1.80 10.77
N ILE A 48 6.07 1.12 10.51
CA ILE A 48 5.19 1.38 9.36
C ILE A 48 4.63 2.81 9.42
N PHE A 49 4.12 3.24 10.58
CA PHE A 49 3.64 4.60 10.79
C PHE A 49 4.71 5.64 10.42
N SER A 50 5.94 5.43 10.90
CA SER A 50 7.05 6.36 10.69
C SER A 50 7.50 6.38 9.22
N SER A 51 7.62 5.21 8.59
CA SER A 51 7.95 5.09 7.17
C SER A 51 6.90 5.72 6.25
N ASN A 52 5.62 5.51 6.54
CA ASN A 52 4.51 6.16 5.83
C ASN A 52 4.61 7.69 5.94
N LEU A 53 4.90 8.20 7.14
CA LEU A 53 5.03 9.63 7.38
C LEU A 53 6.24 10.22 6.63
N ASP A 54 7.36 9.50 6.58
CA ASP A 54 8.53 9.87 5.77
C ASP A 54 8.14 10.03 4.29
N GLU A 55 7.45 9.06 3.69
CA GLU A 55 6.99 9.14 2.30
C GLU A 55 6.03 10.31 2.09
N PHE A 56 5.10 10.53 3.03
CA PHE A 56 4.15 11.63 2.95
C PHE A 56 4.83 13.01 2.97
N PHE A 57 5.82 13.22 3.84
CA PHE A 57 6.60 14.45 3.82
C PHE A 57 7.41 14.59 2.53
N MET A 58 8.09 13.53 2.10
CA MET A 58 8.90 13.54 0.89
C MET A 58 8.09 13.87 -0.36
N VAL A 59 6.88 13.34 -0.49
CA VAL A 59 6.10 13.42 -1.73
C VAL A 59 5.01 14.48 -1.64
N ARG A 60 4.12 14.40 -0.65
CA ARG A 60 2.94 15.26 -0.54
C ARG A 60 3.32 16.65 -0.02
N VAL A 61 4.02 16.73 1.11
CA VAL A 61 4.48 18.01 1.66
C VAL A 61 5.51 18.65 0.73
N GLY A 62 6.38 17.85 0.11
CA GLY A 62 7.26 18.30 -0.97
C GLY A 62 6.53 18.99 -2.13
N SER A 63 5.47 18.37 -2.64
CA SER A 63 4.65 18.95 -3.73
C SER A 63 3.93 20.23 -3.29
N LEU A 64 3.38 20.27 -2.07
CA LEU A 64 2.75 21.47 -1.51
C LEU A 64 3.77 22.59 -1.30
N TYR A 65 4.98 22.27 -0.84
CA TYR A 65 6.04 23.24 -0.67
C TYR A 65 6.41 23.87 -2.02
N ASP A 66 6.62 23.06 -3.06
CA ASP A 66 6.88 23.56 -4.40
C ASP A 66 5.73 24.46 -4.91
N GLN A 67 4.48 24.07 -4.66
CA GLN A 67 3.28 24.87 -5.00
C GLN A 67 3.22 26.19 -4.22
N SER A 68 3.68 26.23 -2.97
CA SER A 68 3.68 27.44 -2.15
C SER A 68 4.65 28.53 -2.65
N LEU A 69 5.62 28.17 -3.51
CA LEU A 69 6.59 29.10 -4.10
C LEU A 69 6.03 29.86 -5.33
N ILE A 70 4.84 29.49 -5.79
CA ILE A 70 4.15 30.15 -6.91
C ILE A 70 3.52 31.45 -6.42
N LYS A 71 3.59 32.51 -7.21
CA LYS A 71 3.10 33.84 -6.82
C LYS A 71 1.57 33.89 -6.70
N GLN A 72 0.86 33.19 -7.58
CA GLN A 72 -0.59 33.10 -7.54
C GLN A 72 -0.99 31.90 -6.68
N PRO A 73 -1.74 32.12 -5.58
CA PRO A 73 -2.15 31.03 -4.71
C PRO A 73 -3.12 30.12 -5.44
N VAL A 74 -2.84 28.82 -5.38
CA VAL A 74 -3.68 27.76 -5.92
C VAL A 74 -4.44 27.13 -4.76
N TYR A 75 -5.77 27.14 -4.85
CA TYR A 75 -6.67 26.69 -3.79
C TYR A 75 -7.17 25.27 -4.04
N GLU A 76 -7.10 24.40 -3.02
CA GLU A 76 -7.66 23.06 -3.10
C GLU A 76 -9.18 23.11 -3.28
N ASN A 77 -9.73 22.24 -4.14
CA ASN A 77 -11.08 22.41 -4.69
C ASN A 77 -12.24 21.95 -3.78
N LYS A 78 -11.95 21.45 -2.58
CA LYS A 78 -12.95 20.95 -1.60
C LYS A 78 -12.97 21.79 -0.33
N THR A 79 -11.79 22.11 0.19
CA THR A 79 -11.58 22.84 1.44
C THR A 79 -11.10 24.27 1.24
N HIS A 80 -10.74 24.65 0.01
CA HIS A 80 -10.24 25.98 -0.33
C HIS A 80 -9.01 26.43 0.46
N MET A 81 -8.21 25.47 0.95
CA MET A 81 -6.93 25.75 1.56
C MET A 81 -5.86 25.98 0.49
N THR A 82 -5.01 26.98 0.70
CA THR A 82 -3.76 27.17 -0.03
C THR A 82 -2.74 26.08 0.34
N ALA A 83 -1.67 25.94 -0.44
CA ALA A 83 -0.62 24.97 -0.13
C ALA A 83 0.07 25.26 1.21
N ALA A 84 0.27 26.54 1.56
CA ALA A 84 0.86 26.94 2.84
C ALA A 84 -0.05 26.58 4.02
N GLU A 85 -1.35 26.88 3.94
CA GLU A 85 -2.32 26.51 4.98
C GLU A 85 -2.42 24.99 5.15
N GLN A 86 -2.30 24.21 4.07
CA GLN A 86 -2.25 22.75 4.14
C GLN A 86 -1.00 22.25 4.86
N ILE A 87 0.17 22.82 4.55
CA ILE A 87 1.43 22.48 5.27
C ILE A 87 1.30 22.82 6.75
N ASP A 88 0.70 23.95 7.09
CA ASP A 88 0.49 24.37 8.47
C ASP A 88 -0.41 23.40 9.23
N ALA A 89 -1.58 23.08 8.67
CA ALA A 89 -2.50 22.12 9.26
C ALA A 89 -1.88 20.71 9.39
N ILE A 90 -1.04 20.30 8.42
CA ILE A 90 -0.28 19.05 8.49
C ILE A 90 0.69 19.09 9.67
N CYS A 91 1.49 20.16 9.79
CA CYS A 91 2.47 20.29 10.86
C CYS A 91 1.80 20.31 12.24
N ASP A 92 0.66 20.99 12.39
CA ASP A 92 -0.12 21.02 13.63
C ASP A 92 -0.64 19.63 13.99
N THR A 93 -1.27 18.95 13.03
CA THR A 93 -1.77 17.57 13.21
C THR A 93 -0.64 16.59 13.57
N VAL A 94 0.52 16.70 12.92
CA VAL A 94 1.68 15.83 13.22
C VAL A 94 2.22 16.10 14.63
N ARG A 95 2.26 17.36 15.08
CA ARG A 95 2.66 17.69 16.46
C ARG A 95 1.72 17.09 17.51
N GLU A 96 0.44 16.94 17.21
CA GLU A 96 -0.52 16.25 18.09
C GLU A 96 -0.32 14.72 18.11
N ILE A 97 0.07 14.12 16.99
CA ILE A 97 0.16 12.65 16.85
C ILE A 97 1.50 12.09 17.36
N LEU A 98 2.62 12.84 17.21
CA LEU A 98 3.94 12.33 17.59
C LEU A 98 4.07 11.91 19.06
N PRO A 99 3.50 12.63 20.05
CA PRO A 99 3.51 12.17 21.44
C PRO A 99 2.84 10.81 21.64
N ARG A 100 1.78 10.49 20.89
CA ARG A 100 1.14 9.17 20.92
C ARG A 100 2.08 8.09 20.40
N LYS A 101 2.77 8.34 19.29
CA LYS A 101 3.81 7.43 18.74
C LYS A 101 4.90 7.17 19.76
N ASP A 102 5.40 8.23 20.40
CA ASP A 102 6.46 8.13 21.40
C ASP A 102 6.04 7.33 22.64
N ASN A 103 4.81 7.56 23.12
CA ASN A 103 4.23 6.77 24.20
C ASN A 103 4.09 5.29 23.81
N ALA A 104 3.51 5.00 22.64
CA ALA A 104 3.36 3.64 22.14
C ALA A 104 4.72 2.91 22.06
N PHE A 105 5.73 3.57 21.48
CA PHE A 105 7.09 3.02 21.42
C PHE A 105 7.69 2.78 22.80
N SER A 106 7.54 3.72 23.74
CA SER A 106 8.06 3.59 25.10
C SER A 106 7.45 2.40 25.85
N VAL A 107 6.13 2.24 25.78
CA VAL A 107 5.41 1.09 26.37
C VAL A 107 5.91 -0.22 25.76
N ILE A 108 6.00 -0.29 24.43
CA ILE A 108 6.46 -1.48 23.70
C ILE A 108 7.91 -1.83 24.11
N GLN A 109 8.81 -0.86 24.18
CA GLN A 109 10.19 -1.08 24.62
C GLN A 109 10.26 -1.61 26.06
N ALA A 110 9.44 -1.08 26.96
CA ALA A 110 9.40 -1.55 28.35
C ALA A 110 8.91 -3.01 28.44
N GLU A 111 7.92 -3.39 27.63
CA GLU A 111 7.41 -4.77 27.56
C GLU A 111 8.41 -5.73 26.89
N LEU A 112 9.12 -5.29 25.85
CA LEU A 112 10.16 -6.08 25.18
C LEU A 112 11.34 -6.33 26.12
N SER A 113 11.71 -5.34 26.93
CA SER A 113 12.77 -5.45 27.94
C SER A 113 12.47 -6.56 28.95
N LYS A 114 11.21 -6.68 29.40
CA LYS A 114 10.74 -7.79 30.26
C LYS A 114 10.83 -9.16 29.58
N CYS A 115 10.79 -9.20 28.25
CA CYS A 115 10.97 -10.43 27.46
C CYS A 115 12.44 -10.71 27.10
N GLY A 116 13.39 -9.95 27.65
CA GLY A 116 14.82 -10.14 27.36
C GLY A 116 15.30 -9.46 26.08
N ILE A 117 14.50 -8.59 25.44
CA ILE A 117 14.91 -7.79 24.26
C ILE A 117 15.11 -6.34 24.71
N LYS A 118 16.36 -5.89 24.77
CA LYS A 118 16.74 -4.63 25.43
C LYS A 118 17.48 -3.70 24.47
N HIS A 119 16.88 -2.54 24.18
CA HIS A 119 17.60 -1.36 23.70
C HIS A 119 18.28 -0.72 24.91
N LEU A 120 19.60 -0.85 25.02
CA LEU A 120 20.33 -0.43 26.22
C LEU A 120 20.34 1.10 26.36
N ASN A 121 20.17 1.56 27.60
CA ASN A 121 20.37 2.96 27.93
C ASN A 121 21.86 3.22 28.20
N LEU A 122 22.50 4.03 27.36
CA LEU A 122 23.93 4.34 27.46
C LEU A 122 24.33 5.07 28.76
N THR A 123 23.38 5.69 29.47
CA THR A 123 23.66 6.32 30.78
C THR A 123 23.51 5.35 31.96
N ALA A 124 23.09 4.12 31.73
CA ALA A 124 22.82 3.11 32.76
C ALA A 124 23.37 1.73 32.33
N LEU A 125 24.57 1.71 31.76
CA LEU A 125 25.28 0.50 31.35
C LEU A 125 25.97 -0.17 32.55
N THR A 126 26.13 -1.48 32.49
CA THR A 126 27.10 -2.15 33.36
C THR A 126 28.53 -1.84 32.92
N GLU A 127 29.52 -2.05 33.80
CA GLU A 127 30.94 -1.88 33.45
C GLU A 127 31.35 -2.73 32.23
N GLU A 128 30.90 -3.98 32.17
CA GLU A 128 31.17 -4.88 31.06
C GLU A 128 30.57 -4.37 29.74
N GLU A 129 29.31 -3.92 29.78
CA GLU A 129 28.62 -3.35 28.62
C GLU A 129 29.32 -2.07 28.14
N TYR A 130 29.71 -1.18 29.06
CA TYR A 130 30.43 0.04 28.75
C TYR A 130 31.78 -0.25 28.10
N HIS A 131 32.59 -1.15 28.67
CA HIS A 131 33.89 -1.53 28.12
C HIS A 131 33.78 -2.19 26.75
N TYR A 132 32.78 -3.05 26.54
CA TYR A 132 32.49 -3.66 25.24
C TYR A 132 32.12 -2.61 24.20
N LEU A 133 31.13 -1.78 24.49
CA LEU A 133 30.62 -0.76 23.56
C LEU A 133 31.68 0.31 23.26
N ARG A 134 32.49 0.69 24.25
CA ARG A 134 33.62 1.60 24.06
C ARG A 134 34.66 0.99 23.10
N ARG A 135 35.06 -0.26 23.32
CA ARG A 135 36.02 -0.95 22.46
C ARG A 135 35.49 -1.05 21.02
N TYR A 136 34.23 -1.47 20.88
CA TYR A 136 33.56 -1.55 19.58
C TYR A 136 33.52 -0.18 18.90
N PHE A 137 33.18 0.88 19.63
CA PHE A 137 33.18 2.23 19.09
C PHE A 137 34.58 2.65 18.61
N GLU A 138 35.62 2.45 19.43
CA GLU A 138 37.00 2.83 19.09
C GLU A 138 37.58 2.03 17.92
N SER A 139 37.21 0.75 17.74
CA SER A 139 37.75 -0.12 16.69
C SER A 139 36.93 -0.14 15.40
N GLU A 140 35.60 -0.12 15.48
CA GLU A 140 34.72 -0.34 14.32
C GLU A 140 34.02 0.94 13.82
N ILE A 141 33.72 1.90 14.72
CA ILE A 141 32.93 3.09 14.36
C ILE A 141 33.84 4.30 14.16
N LEU A 142 34.67 4.62 15.16
CA LEU A 142 35.51 5.82 15.19
C LEU A 142 36.43 5.97 13.96
N PRO A 143 37.06 4.90 13.42
CA PRO A 143 37.89 5.01 12.21
C PRO A 143 37.10 5.31 10.93
N LEU A 144 35.78 5.05 10.94
CA LEU A 144 34.91 5.13 9.77
C LEU A 144 33.98 6.35 9.78
N VAL A 145 33.91 7.10 10.89
CA VAL A 145 33.17 8.36 10.96
C VAL A 145 34.01 9.51 10.40
N SER A 146 33.35 10.43 9.69
CA SER A 146 33.99 11.62 9.11
C SER A 146 33.36 12.89 9.71
N PRO A 147 33.88 13.38 10.85
CA PRO A 147 33.37 14.59 11.48
C PRO A 147 33.73 15.85 10.68
N GLN A 148 32.83 16.82 10.65
CA GLN A 148 33.03 18.10 9.98
C GLN A 148 32.77 19.25 10.95
N ILE A 149 33.70 20.20 11.06
CA ILE A 149 33.51 21.45 11.81
C ILE A 149 33.06 22.51 10.83
N ILE A 150 31.99 23.23 11.15
CA ILE A 150 31.45 24.31 10.30
C ILE A 150 32.03 25.65 10.76
N ASP A 151 32.72 26.33 9.85
CA ASP A 151 33.29 27.65 10.05
C ASP A 151 33.39 28.45 8.73
N LYS A 152 34.22 29.51 8.68
CA LYS A 152 34.39 30.33 7.48
C LYS A 152 35.10 29.59 6.34
N HIS A 153 35.98 28.64 6.66
CA HIS A 153 36.75 27.85 5.70
C HIS A 153 36.05 26.53 5.35
N HIS A 154 35.19 26.04 6.24
CA HIS A 154 34.41 24.82 6.08
C HIS A 154 32.91 25.14 6.08
N PRO A 155 32.31 25.37 4.89
CA PRO A 155 30.91 25.76 4.79
C PRO A 155 29.96 24.66 5.26
N PHE A 156 28.70 25.03 5.51
CA PHE A 156 27.66 24.07 5.89
C PHE A 156 27.49 22.99 4.79
N PRO A 157 27.62 21.70 5.12
CA PRO A 157 27.61 20.64 4.12
C PRO A 157 26.21 20.36 3.58
N PHE A 158 26.16 19.72 2.41
CA PHE A 158 24.91 19.14 1.94
C PHE A 158 24.58 17.88 2.75
N LEU A 159 23.50 17.94 3.52
CA LEU A 159 23.00 16.81 4.31
C LEU A 159 22.07 15.95 3.45
N LYS A 160 22.37 14.65 3.32
CA LYS A 160 21.60 13.69 2.51
C LYS A 160 20.21 13.46 3.10
N ASN A 161 19.28 13.07 2.22
CA ASN A 161 17.89 12.81 2.60
C ASN A 161 17.77 11.57 3.50
N LYS A 162 17.04 11.69 4.61
CA LYS A 162 16.79 10.65 5.63
C LYS A 162 18.04 10.07 6.32
N GLU A 163 19.22 10.60 6.03
CA GLU A 163 20.44 10.22 6.74
C GLU A 163 20.41 10.81 8.17
N ILE A 164 20.88 10.01 9.13
CA ILE A 164 20.97 10.41 10.53
C ILE A 164 22.33 11.07 10.77
N TYR A 165 22.31 12.19 11.48
CA TYR A 165 23.49 12.96 11.85
C TYR A 165 23.51 13.21 13.35
N VAL A 166 24.72 13.34 13.90
CA VAL A 166 24.96 13.89 15.23
C VAL A 166 25.48 15.31 15.06
N GLY A 167 24.76 16.30 15.60
CA GLY A 167 25.19 17.68 15.66
C GLY A 167 25.71 18.02 17.04
N VAL A 168 26.84 18.71 17.13
CA VAL A 168 27.47 19.12 18.38
C VAL A 168 27.81 20.60 18.38
N HIS A 169 27.61 21.26 19.51
CA HIS A 169 28.26 22.55 19.76
C HIS A 169 29.62 22.32 20.40
N ILE A 170 30.64 22.92 19.82
CA ILE A 170 32.01 22.79 20.28
C ILE A 170 32.63 24.15 20.57
N GLU A 171 33.39 24.21 21.65
CA GLU A 171 34.20 25.36 22.03
C GLU A 171 35.68 24.95 22.03
N ASN A 172 36.51 25.74 21.35
CA ASN A 172 37.94 25.48 21.24
C ASN A 172 38.70 26.54 22.06
N LYS A 173 39.19 26.18 23.25
CA LYS A 173 40.13 26.97 24.10
C LYS A 173 40.02 28.51 24.01
N GLY A 174 38.81 29.08 24.17
CA GLY A 174 38.57 30.53 24.16
C GLY A 174 38.15 31.15 22.82
N GLU A 175 38.01 30.35 21.76
CA GLU A 175 37.40 30.76 20.48
C GLU A 175 35.87 30.78 20.53
N SER A 176 35.24 31.41 19.53
CA SER A 176 33.79 31.37 19.33
C SER A 176 33.27 29.94 19.19
N VAL A 177 32.09 29.66 19.75
CA VAL A 177 31.37 28.39 19.60
C VAL A 177 31.17 28.05 18.11
N LYS A 178 31.59 26.84 17.73
CA LYS A 178 31.42 26.27 16.38
C LYS A 178 30.46 25.08 16.44
N ILE A 179 30.02 24.61 15.28
CA ILE A 179 29.15 23.43 15.15
C ILE A 179 29.93 22.32 14.48
N GLY A 180 29.92 21.13 15.09
CA GLY A 180 30.37 19.89 14.48
C GLY A 180 29.18 19.08 13.98
N ILE A 181 29.33 18.42 12.83
CA ILE A 181 28.37 17.45 12.30
C ILE A 181 29.10 16.14 12.03
N VAL A 182 28.50 15.03 12.47
CA VAL A 182 29.01 13.68 12.23
C VAL A 182 27.90 12.84 11.59
N PRO A 183 28.09 12.32 10.37
CA PRO A 183 27.17 11.34 9.80
C PRO A 183 27.16 10.07 10.64
N ALA A 184 25.96 9.55 10.95
CA ALA A 184 25.77 8.27 11.63
C ALA A 184 25.50 7.11 10.65
N SER A 185 25.68 7.36 9.35
CA SER A 185 25.67 6.32 8.32
C SER A 185 27.09 6.17 7.75
N GLY A 186 27.61 4.94 7.75
CA GLY A 186 28.97 4.62 7.31
C GLY A 186 29.12 3.13 7.05
N MET A 187 30.34 2.68 6.72
CA MET A 187 30.63 1.27 6.46
C MET A 187 30.73 0.43 7.75
N PHE A 188 29.79 0.63 8.69
CA PHE A 188 29.66 -0.11 9.94
C PHE A 188 28.21 -0.57 10.13
N LYS A 189 28.02 -1.58 10.99
CA LYS A 189 26.68 -2.06 11.32
C LYS A 189 25.96 -1.00 12.17
N ARG A 190 24.76 -0.61 11.75
CA ARG A 190 23.93 0.35 12.49
C ARG A 190 23.44 -0.19 13.83
N VAL A 191 23.09 -1.48 13.89
CA VAL A 191 22.70 -2.15 15.13
C VAL A 191 23.93 -2.85 15.71
N VAL A 192 24.32 -2.46 16.92
CA VAL A 192 25.44 -3.06 17.65
C VAL A 192 24.86 -3.94 18.74
N TYR A 193 25.01 -5.26 18.58
CA TYR A 193 24.56 -6.23 19.58
C TYR A 193 25.64 -6.42 20.65
N VAL A 194 25.22 -6.42 21.91
CA VAL A 194 26.10 -6.77 23.02
C VAL A 194 25.99 -8.28 23.27
N PRO A 195 27.11 -9.01 23.32
CA PRO A 195 27.12 -10.44 23.57
C PRO A 195 26.34 -10.81 24.84
N SER A 196 25.40 -11.74 24.68
CA SER A 196 24.60 -12.29 25.77
C SER A 196 24.07 -13.65 25.34
N THR A 197 24.01 -14.59 26.29
CA THR A 197 23.51 -15.96 26.04
C THR A 197 22.00 -16.09 26.24
N THR A 198 21.39 -15.15 26.96
CA THR A 198 19.99 -15.23 27.40
C THR A 198 19.13 -14.06 26.92
N GLU A 199 19.75 -12.94 26.54
CA GLU A 199 19.05 -11.69 26.20
C GLU A 199 19.51 -11.16 24.84
N VAL A 200 18.62 -10.49 24.11
CA VAL A 200 18.97 -9.72 22.91
C VAL A 200 19.20 -8.28 23.34
N LYS A 201 20.46 -7.92 23.59
CA LYS A 201 20.87 -6.57 23.98
C LYS A 201 21.47 -5.83 22.78
N PHE A 202 21.03 -4.60 22.53
CA PHE A 202 21.56 -3.81 21.43
C PHE A 202 21.53 -2.30 21.69
N VAL A 203 22.35 -1.57 20.94
CA VAL A 203 22.33 -0.10 20.82
C VAL A 203 22.42 0.29 19.35
N LEU A 204 22.02 1.51 19.03
CA LEU A 204 22.15 2.05 17.68
C LEU A 204 23.46 2.83 17.53
N ALA A 205 24.06 2.80 16.34
CA ALA A 205 25.32 3.47 16.08
C ALA A 205 25.21 4.98 16.28
N GLU A 206 24.08 5.60 15.91
CA GLU A 206 23.83 7.01 16.18
C GLU A 206 23.85 7.36 17.68
N ASP A 207 23.36 6.47 18.55
CA ASP A 207 23.40 6.64 20.00
C ASP A 207 24.85 6.58 20.49
N LEU A 208 25.66 5.64 19.99
CA LEU A 208 27.08 5.50 20.35
C LEU A 208 27.92 6.69 19.89
N ILE A 209 27.73 7.15 18.64
CA ILE A 209 28.43 8.32 18.09
C ILE A 209 28.10 9.57 18.89
N CYS A 210 26.82 9.74 19.26
CA CYS A 210 26.41 10.83 20.12
C CYS A 210 27.02 10.70 21.52
N PHE A 211 26.97 9.52 22.13
CA PHE A 211 27.48 9.27 23.47
C PHE A 211 28.99 9.56 23.58
N PHE A 212 29.80 9.05 22.66
CA PHE A 212 31.26 9.22 22.61
C PHE A 212 31.75 10.40 21.74
N ALA A 213 30.91 11.41 21.52
CA ALA A 213 31.26 12.56 20.69
C ALA A 213 32.53 13.30 21.14
N ASP A 214 32.84 13.29 22.44
CA ASP A 214 34.07 13.83 23.03
C ASP A 214 35.34 13.17 22.45
N ARG A 215 35.27 11.88 22.11
CA ARG A 215 36.39 11.12 21.52
C ARG A 215 36.60 11.43 20.04
N ILE A 216 35.56 11.90 19.37
CA ILE A 216 35.60 12.37 17.99
C ILE A 216 36.23 13.76 17.95
N PHE A 217 35.80 14.66 18.85
CA PHE A 217 36.29 16.04 18.93
C PHE A 217 37.28 16.24 20.08
N ARG A 218 38.37 15.46 20.11
CA ARG A 218 39.31 15.34 21.26
C ARG A 218 39.86 16.65 21.83
N ASN A 219 39.97 17.70 21.00
CA ASN A 219 40.53 19.00 21.39
C ASN A 219 39.48 20.08 21.66
N CYS A 220 38.19 19.72 21.60
CA CYS A 220 37.08 20.65 21.78
C CYS A 220 36.26 20.28 23.02
N LYS A 221 35.77 21.30 23.72
CA LYS A 221 34.75 21.10 24.75
C LYS A 221 33.40 20.96 24.07
N ILE A 222 32.75 19.81 24.21
CA ILE A 222 31.36 19.62 23.77
C ILE A 222 30.45 20.39 24.74
N LEU A 223 29.71 21.37 24.23
CA LEU A 223 28.74 22.14 25.02
C LEU A 223 27.37 21.47 25.02
N ASP A 224 26.97 20.94 23.86
CA ASP A 224 25.72 20.21 23.72
C ASP A 224 25.75 19.34 22.45
N LYS A 225 24.88 18.33 22.38
CA LYS A 225 24.79 17.36 21.29
C LYS A 225 23.36 16.91 21.04
N THR A 226 23.03 16.68 19.77
CA THR A 226 21.74 16.11 19.35
C THR A 226 21.93 15.13 18.22
N ILE A 227 21.06 14.14 18.14
CA ILE A 227 20.86 13.36 16.92
C ILE A 227 19.74 14.03 16.14
N PHE A 228 19.90 14.14 14.82
CA PHE A 228 18.91 14.75 13.95
C PHE A 228 18.87 14.09 12.57
N ARG A 229 17.74 14.27 11.88
CA ARG A 229 17.49 13.75 10.54
C ARG A 229 16.71 14.76 9.72
N ILE A 230 17.02 14.87 8.43
CA ILE A 230 16.31 15.77 7.52
C ILE A 230 15.56 14.96 6.48
N THR A 231 14.31 15.32 6.25
CA THR A 231 13.53 14.84 5.10
C THR A 231 13.48 15.94 4.05
N ARG A 232 13.79 15.57 2.81
CA ARG A 232 13.79 16.44 1.63
C ARG A 232 12.68 16.01 0.69
N ASN A 233 12.13 16.98 -0.04
CA ASN A 233 11.25 16.71 -1.17
C ASN A 233 11.95 15.75 -2.14
N ALA A 234 11.25 14.71 -2.59
CA ALA A 234 11.82 13.70 -3.48
C ALA A 234 11.98 14.25 -4.92
N ASP A 235 12.96 13.72 -5.67
CA ASP A 235 13.06 13.95 -7.13
C ASP A 235 12.04 13.12 -7.91
N VAL A 236 10.82 12.99 -7.35
CA VAL A 236 9.71 12.35 -8.05
C VAL A 236 9.25 13.32 -9.12
N THR A 237 8.94 12.81 -10.32
CA THR A 237 8.23 13.56 -11.34
C THR A 237 6.97 14.14 -10.71
N VAL A 238 6.95 15.47 -10.61
CA VAL A 238 5.97 16.33 -9.92
C VAL A 238 4.51 15.92 -10.20
N GLU A 239 4.30 15.34 -11.38
CA GLU A 239 3.14 14.60 -11.86
C GLU A 239 2.23 13.97 -10.79
N GLU A 240 2.65 12.94 -10.05
CA GLU A 240 1.70 12.19 -9.19
C GLU A 240 1.22 12.91 -7.93
N GLY A 241 2.01 13.87 -7.43
CA GLY A 241 1.62 14.73 -6.31
C GLY A 241 0.54 15.73 -6.71
N LEU A 242 0.66 16.25 -7.94
CA LEU A 242 -0.20 17.32 -8.43
C LEU A 242 -1.51 16.83 -9.06
N TYR A 243 -1.55 15.62 -9.64
CA TYR A 243 -2.74 15.11 -10.34
C TYR A 243 -3.93 14.69 -9.46
N ASP A 244 -3.81 14.74 -8.13
CA ASP A 244 -4.90 14.41 -7.20
C ASP A 244 -5.84 15.60 -6.90
N HIS A 245 -5.60 16.75 -7.51
CA HIS A 245 -6.41 17.95 -7.38
C HIS A 245 -7.02 18.30 -8.76
N ASP A 246 -8.33 18.61 -8.84
CA ASP A 246 -9.02 18.97 -10.12
C ASP A 246 -8.66 20.38 -10.62
N ILE A 247 -7.43 20.83 -10.41
CA ILE A 247 -6.97 22.16 -10.83
C ILE A 247 -6.30 21.99 -12.20
N ASP A 248 -6.42 22.98 -13.08
CA ASP A 248 -5.73 22.98 -14.36
C ASP A 248 -4.22 23.18 -14.17
N TYR A 249 -3.54 22.09 -13.79
CA TYR A 249 -2.13 22.08 -13.43
C TYR A 249 -1.20 22.28 -14.61
N ARG A 250 -1.66 22.24 -15.88
CA ARG A 250 -0.75 22.40 -17.02
C ARG A 250 -0.05 23.75 -16.98
N THR A 251 -0.78 24.82 -16.68
CA THR A 251 -0.25 26.19 -16.56
C THR A 251 0.62 26.36 -15.31
N ILE A 252 0.22 25.73 -14.19
CA ILE A 252 0.92 25.77 -12.90
C ILE A 252 2.25 25.00 -12.97
N MET A 253 2.26 23.86 -13.66
CA MET A 253 3.40 22.94 -13.75
C MET A 253 4.61 23.62 -14.39
N THR A 254 4.41 24.42 -15.44
CA THR A 254 5.51 25.15 -16.08
C THR A 254 6.19 26.11 -15.10
N ASP A 255 5.43 26.78 -14.24
CA ASP A 255 5.97 27.74 -13.27
C ASP A 255 6.57 27.06 -12.04
N VAL A 256 6.01 25.92 -11.60
CA VAL A 256 6.61 25.06 -10.57
C VAL A 256 7.95 24.54 -11.05
N LEU A 257 8.04 23.97 -12.26
CA LEU A 257 9.27 23.41 -12.81
C LEU A 257 10.39 24.46 -12.91
N LYS A 258 10.05 25.73 -13.24
CA LYS A 258 11.01 26.83 -13.27
C LYS A 258 11.55 27.23 -11.88
N LYS A 259 10.74 27.08 -10.83
CA LYS A 259 11.08 27.52 -9.45
C LYS A 259 11.49 26.38 -8.51
N ARG A 260 11.38 25.13 -8.96
CA ARG A 260 11.65 23.93 -8.16
C ARG A 260 13.08 23.93 -7.67
N LYS A 261 13.25 23.89 -6.35
CA LYS A 261 14.53 23.53 -5.73
C LYS A 261 14.49 22.05 -5.44
N LYS A 262 15.01 21.23 -6.38
CA LYS A 262 15.14 19.78 -6.17
C LYS A 262 15.78 19.51 -4.81
N LEU A 263 15.23 18.53 -4.06
CA LEU A 263 15.72 18.14 -2.74
C LEU A 263 15.65 19.24 -1.67
N ALA A 264 14.73 20.21 -1.77
CA ALA A 264 14.47 21.16 -0.70
C ALA A 264 14.12 20.43 0.62
N PRO A 265 14.72 20.79 1.76
CA PRO A 265 14.30 20.28 3.06
C PRO A 265 12.83 20.64 3.34
N VAL A 266 12.05 19.68 3.84
CA VAL A 266 10.63 19.89 4.21
C VAL A 266 10.33 19.53 5.66
N ARG A 267 11.24 18.80 6.32
CA ARG A 267 11.10 18.39 7.72
C ARG A 267 12.46 18.21 8.38
N LEU A 268 12.61 18.71 9.60
CA LEU A 268 13.74 18.42 10.49
C LEU A 268 13.22 17.66 11.71
N GLU A 269 13.85 16.55 12.05
CA GLU A 269 13.53 15.77 13.23
C GLU A 269 14.72 15.77 14.18
N LEU A 270 14.45 16.03 15.47
CA LEU A 270 15.43 16.03 16.55
C LEU A 270 15.10 14.90 17.53
N TYR A 271 16.12 14.16 17.95
CA TYR A 271 15.97 13.04 18.87
C TYR A 271 16.45 13.41 20.27
N ARG A 272 15.54 13.33 21.25
CA ARG A 272 15.78 13.55 22.68
C ARG A 272 16.56 14.83 23.00
N SER A 273 16.30 15.92 22.28
CA SER A 273 17.01 17.18 22.47
C SER A 273 16.08 18.38 22.28
N ASP A 274 16.10 19.25 23.29
CA ASP A 274 15.47 20.57 23.27
C ASP A 274 16.49 21.68 22.97
N ASN A 275 17.60 21.34 22.30
CA ASN A 275 18.67 22.30 21.98
C ASN A 275 18.19 23.33 20.95
N VAL A 276 17.57 24.39 21.45
CA VAL A 276 17.02 25.50 20.66
C VAL A 276 18.09 26.15 19.79
N ARG A 277 19.33 26.27 20.28
CA ARG A 277 20.41 26.95 19.53
C ARG A 277 20.79 26.19 18.28
N LEU A 278 20.98 24.87 18.39
CA LEU A 278 21.37 24.03 17.26
C LEU A 278 20.20 23.89 16.28
N MET A 279 18.98 23.74 16.79
CA MET A 279 17.76 23.77 15.99
C MET A 279 17.66 25.05 15.16
N GLN A 280 17.74 26.23 15.78
CA GLN A 280 17.66 27.52 15.09
C GLN A 280 18.75 27.68 14.03
N TYR A 281 19.97 27.24 14.34
CA TYR A 281 21.07 27.23 13.37
C TYR A 281 20.75 26.35 12.16
N LEU A 282 20.31 25.11 12.39
CA LEU A 282 19.94 24.16 11.32
C LEU A 282 18.77 24.71 10.49
N CYS A 283 17.72 25.24 11.12
CA CYS A 283 16.59 25.88 10.43
C CYS A 283 17.07 27.02 9.51
N LYS A 284 17.91 27.91 10.01
CA LYS A 284 18.46 29.03 9.23
C LYS A 284 19.29 28.55 8.05
N LYS A 285 20.15 27.54 8.23
CA LYS A 285 21.00 27.00 7.16
C LYS A 285 20.22 26.20 6.12
N LEU A 286 19.15 25.52 6.53
CA LEU A 286 18.31 24.70 5.66
C LEU A 286 17.16 25.47 5.00
N GLY A 287 16.87 26.70 5.47
CA GLY A 287 15.71 27.47 5.02
C GLY A 287 14.39 26.88 5.49
N LEU A 288 14.39 26.18 6.62
CA LEU A 288 13.21 25.53 7.21
C LEU A 288 12.54 26.45 8.24
N ALA A 289 11.22 26.52 8.19
CA ALA A 289 10.44 27.15 9.25
C ALA A 289 10.45 26.26 10.52
N GLU A 290 10.47 26.89 11.70
CA GLU A 290 10.46 26.17 12.99
C GLU A 290 9.24 25.25 13.14
N ARG A 291 8.11 25.60 12.52
CA ARG A 291 6.89 24.77 12.51
C ARG A 291 7.06 23.39 11.84
N SER A 292 8.09 23.24 11.00
CA SER A 292 8.47 22.01 10.30
C SER A 292 9.56 21.21 11.04
N VAL A 293 9.86 21.61 12.29
CA VAL A 293 10.73 20.88 13.20
C VAL A 293 9.89 20.04 14.14
N PHE A 294 10.30 18.79 14.33
CA PHE A 294 9.61 17.85 15.21
C PHE A 294 10.62 17.21 16.17
N MET A 295 10.26 17.15 17.45
CA MET A 295 11.04 16.49 18.48
C MET A 295 10.41 15.14 18.79
N THR A 296 11.24 14.12 18.99
CA THR A 296 10.80 12.75 19.25
C THR A 296 11.75 12.05 20.21
N VAL A 297 11.22 11.17 21.06
CA VAL A 297 12.04 10.31 21.95
C VAL A 297 12.21 8.88 21.44
N THR A 298 11.52 8.55 20.34
CA THR A 298 11.72 7.33 19.53
C THR A 298 12.87 7.53 18.53
N PRO A 299 13.69 6.50 18.24
CA PRO A 299 14.71 6.55 17.20
C PRO A 299 14.17 7.10 15.87
N LEU A 300 14.98 7.91 15.19
CA LEU A 300 14.54 8.63 13.99
C LEU A 300 14.28 7.72 12.79
N ASP A 301 14.91 6.55 12.74
CA ASP A 301 14.60 5.52 11.75
C ASP A 301 14.44 4.16 12.44
N LEU A 302 13.31 3.50 12.20
CA LEU A 302 12.93 2.22 12.81
C LEU A 302 13.17 1.03 11.86
N SER A 303 13.84 1.22 10.72
CA SER A 303 14.16 0.14 9.77
C SER A 303 14.90 -1.04 10.40
N PHE A 304 15.66 -0.81 11.48
CA PHE A 304 16.35 -1.86 12.23
C PHE A 304 15.43 -2.91 12.85
N VAL A 305 14.16 -2.56 13.11
CA VAL A 305 13.18 -3.44 13.75
C VAL A 305 13.10 -4.76 13.00
N TYR A 306 13.03 -4.75 11.65
CA TYR A 306 12.89 -5.97 10.85
C TYR A 306 14.07 -6.93 10.94
N GLY A 307 15.26 -6.44 11.33
CA GLY A 307 16.45 -7.27 11.55
C GLY A 307 16.46 -7.97 12.91
N LEU A 308 15.74 -7.46 13.91
CA LEU A 308 15.75 -7.98 15.28
C LEU A 308 15.24 -9.42 15.37
N GLU A 309 14.23 -9.77 14.57
CA GLU A 309 13.61 -11.10 14.56
C GLU A 309 14.62 -12.22 14.29
N SER A 310 15.69 -11.95 13.54
CA SER A 310 16.74 -12.94 13.28
C SER A 310 17.50 -13.38 14.53
N HIS A 311 17.48 -12.57 15.60
CA HIS A 311 18.11 -12.85 16.89
C HIS A 311 17.15 -13.41 17.93
N PHE A 312 15.87 -13.59 17.60
CA PHE A 312 14.89 -14.16 18.54
C PHE A 312 14.99 -15.69 18.55
N SER A 313 14.87 -16.28 19.74
CA SER A 313 14.60 -17.71 19.89
C SER A 313 13.25 -18.09 19.25
N THR A 314 13.05 -19.37 18.95
CA THR A 314 11.76 -19.86 18.42
C THR A 314 10.60 -19.50 19.35
N GLU A 315 10.78 -19.65 20.66
CA GLU A 315 9.77 -19.34 21.67
C GLU A 315 9.40 -17.84 21.68
N LEU A 316 10.39 -16.95 21.56
CA LEU A 316 10.14 -15.51 21.44
C LEU A 316 9.37 -15.17 20.16
N LYS A 317 9.71 -15.81 19.02
CA LYS A 317 8.98 -15.60 17.76
C LYS A 317 7.52 -16.01 17.87
N GLU A 318 7.24 -17.17 18.46
CA GLU A 318 5.86 -17.65 18.63
C GLU A 318 5.04 -16.77 19.56
N LYS A 319 5.66 -16.22 20.62
CA LYS A 319 5.00 -15.36 21.61
C LYS A 319 4.79 -13.93 21.13
N LEU A 320 5.75 -13.36 20.41
CA LEU A 320 5.80 -11.92 20.13
C LEU A 320 5.32 -11.54 18.73
N SER A 321 5.26 -12.48 17.78
CA SER A 321 4.85 -12.25 16.40
C SER A 321 3.44 -12.80 16.13
N PHE A 322 2.83 -12.40 15.01
CA PHE A 322 1.60 -13.06 14.55
C PHE A 322 1.85 -14.54 14.25
N SER A 323 0.91 -15.41 14.61
CA SER A 323 0.95 -16.80 14.17
C SER A 323 1.02 -16.88 12.64
N PRO A 324 1.92 -17.69 12.06
CA PRO A 324 2.01 -17.85 10.61
C PRO A 324 0.68 -18.33 10.02
N LEU A 325 0.24 -17.67 8.95
CA LEU A 325 -0.92 -18.09 8.16
C LEU A 325 -0.44 -18.42 6.75
N VAL A 326 -0.89 -19.55 6.23
CA VAL A 326 -0.43 -20.08 4.94
C VAL A 326 -1.56 -20.00 3.92
N PRO A 327 -1.37 -19.34 2.77
CA PRO A 327 -2.35 -19.32 1.70
C PRO A 327 -2.78 -20.74 1.30
N GLN A 328 -4.07 -20.92 1.03
CA GLN A 328 -4.61 -22.21 0.63
C GLN A 328 -4.78 -22.31 -0.89
N GLN A 329 -4.79 -23.55 -1.39
CA GLN A 329 -5.27 -23.82 -2.74
C GLN A 329 -6.75 -23.49 -2.83
N SER A 330 -7.18 -22.84 -3.92
CA SER A 330 -8.59 -22.48 -4.07
C SER A 330 -9.45 -23.74 -4.16
N ALA A 331 -10.59 -23.76 -3.45
CA ALA A 331 -11.54 -24.86 -3.55
C ALA A 331 -12.23 -24.94 -4.92
N GLN A 332 -12.15 -23.88 -5.72
CA GLN A 332 -12.64 -23.86 -7.11
C GLN A 332 -11.68 -24.54 -8.09
N ILE A 333 -10.44 -24.86 -7.65
CA ILE A 333 -9.39 -25.41 -8.51
C ILE A 333 -9.07 -26.84 -8.09
N ASN A 334 -9.20 -27.75 -9.05
CA ASN A 334 -8.65 -29.10 -8.94
C ASN A 334 -7.17 -29.05 -9.37
N PRO A 335 -6.21 -29.35 -8.46
CA PRO A 335 -4.79 -29.35 -8.79
C PRO A 335 -4.37 -30.49 -9.72
N LEU A 336 -5.24 -31.48 -9.95
CA LEU A 336 -4.97 -32.63 -10.84
C LEU A 336 -5.45 -32.42 -12.28
N GLU A 337 -6.13 -31.31 -12.56
CA GLU A 337 -6.63 -30.96 -13.90
C GLU A 337 -5.96 -29.69 -14.40
N PRO A 338 -5.77 -29.49 -15.71
CA PRO A 338 -5.26 -28.21 -16.24
C PRO A 338 -6.19 -27.03 -15.92
N MET A 339 -5.65 -25.81 -15.78
CA MET A 339 -6.38 -24.56 -15.52
C MET A 339 -7.31 -24.18 -16.67
N ILE A 340 -6.83 -24.24 -17.91
CA ILE A 340 -7.58 -23.73 -19.07
C ILE A 340 -8.98 -24.38 -19.18
N PRO A 341 -9.13 -25.73 -19.16
CA PRO A 341 -10.44 -26.37 -19.20
C PRO A 341 -11.31 -26.05 -17.99
N GLN A 342 -10.71 -25.81 -16.81
CA GLN A 342 -11.46 -25.42 -15.61
C GLN A 342 -12.11 -24.05 -15.78
N ILE A 343 -11.35 -23.07 -16.29
CA ILE A 343 -11.84 -21.71 -16.57
C ILE A 343 -12.91 -21.72 -17.66
N GLN A 344 -12.77 -22.59 -18.66
CA GLN A 344 -13.78 -22.76 -19.72
C GLN A 344 -15.11 -23.35 -19.20
N ARG A 345 -15.09 -24.13 -18.11
CA ARG A 345 -16.32 -24.66 -17.48
C ARG A 345 -17.01 -23.62 -16.61
N GLY A 346 -16.28 -22.66 -16.05
CA GLY A 346 -16.85 -21.57 -15.27
C GLY A 346 -15.79 -20.65 -14.67
N ASP A 347 -16.21 -19.42 -14.38
CA ASP A 347 -15.33 -18.40 -13.83
C ASP A 347 -14.78 -18.78 -12.45
N ILE A 348 -13.51 -18.43 -12.22
CA ILE A 348 -12.80 -18.63 -10.95
C ILE A 348 -12.45 -17.27 -10.37
N LEU A 349 -12.81 -17.01 -9.12
CA LEU A 349 -12.47 -15.77 -8.42
C LEU A 349 -11.51 -16.09 -7.28
N LEU A 350 -10.26 -15.67 -7.39
CA LEU A 350 -9.24 -15.84 -6.36
C LEU A 350 -9.22 -14.64 -5.40
N HIS A 351 -8.91 -14.89 -4.13
CA HIS A 351 -8.85 -13.90 -3.05
C HIS A 351 -7.52 -14.01 -2.29
N TYR A 352 -6.58 -13.11 -2.58
CA TYR A 352 -5.28 -13.01 -1.92
C TYR A 352 -5.41 -12.21 -0.62
N PRO A 353 -4.57 -12.45 0.40
CA PRO A 353 -3.51 -13.46 0.51
C PRO A 353 -4.03 -14.84 0.97
N TYR A 354 -5.34 -15.03 1.01
CA TYR A 354 -5.99 -16.22 1.58
C TYR A 354 -5.84 -17.44 0.67
N GLU A 355 -5.86 -17.22 -0.63
CA GLU A 355 -5.62 -18.20 -1.68
C GLU A 355 -4.24 -18.00 -2.32
N ASN A 356 -3.73 -19.04 -2.99
CA ASN A 356 -2.37 -19.05 -3.52
C ASN A 356 -2.28 -18.40 -4.92
N ILE A 357 -1.36 -17.45 -5.11
CA ILE A 357 -1.08 -16.85 -6.43
C ILE A 357 -0.48 -17.84 -7.44
N GLY A 358 0.04 -18.97 -6.98
CA GLY A 358 0.59 -20.04 -7.82
C GLY A 358 -0.38 -20.55 -8.86
N ASP A 359 -1.70 -20.47 -8.62
CA ASP A 359 -2.72 -20.87 -9.59
C ASP A 359 -2.75 -19.96 -10.84
N PHE A 360 -2.50 -18.66 -10.65
CA PHE A 360 -2.36 -17.73 -11.77
C PHE A 360 -1.07 -17.99 -12.57
N ILE A 361 0.04 -18.28 -11.88
CA ILE A 361 1.31 -18.62 -12.52
C ILE A 361 1.16 -19.92 -13.33
N ARG A 362 0.45 -20.92 -12.78
CA ARG A 362 0.15 -22.18 -13.47
C ARG A 362 -0.62 -21.94 -14.78
N LEU A 363 -1.59 -21.01 -14.78
CA LEU A 363 -2.30 -20.63 -16.01
C LEU A 363 -1.34 -20.06 -17.07
N LEU A 364 -0.40 -19.20 -16.69
CA LEU A 364 0.59 -18.65 -17.63
C LEU A 364 1.53 -19.73 -18.17
N GLU A 365 2.00 -20.65 -17.32
CA GLU A 365 2.83 -21.77 -17.72
C GLU A 365 2.10 -22.73 -18.67
N GLU A 366 0.83 -23.05 -18.38
CA GLU A 366 -0.02 -23.83 -19.28
C GLU A 366 -0.24 -23.10 -20.61
N ALA A 367 -0.53 -21.80 -20.57
CA ALA A 367 -0.71 -20.99 -21.78
C ALA A 367 0.56 -20.87 -22.61
N ALA A 368 1.74 -20.89 -22.00
CA ALA A 368 3.03 -20.90 -22.68
C ALA A 368 3.32 -22.22 -23.41
N ALA A 369 2.74 -23.34 -22.97
CA ALA A 369 2.96 -24.67 -23.53
C ALA A 369 1.84 -25.14 -24.49
N ASP A 370 0.62 -24.60 -24.36
CA ASP A 370 -0.55 -25.01 -25.16
C ASP A 370 -0.37 -24.64 -26.65
N PRO A 371 -0.43 -25.60 -27.59
CA PRO A 371 -0.33 -25.34 -29.03
C PRO A 371 -1.54 -24.58 -29.61
N GLU A 372 -2.69 -24.58 -28.93
CA GLU A 372 -3.86 -23.80 -29.36
C GLU A 372 -3.77 -22.32 -28.95
N VAL A 373 -2.84 -21.96 -28.06
CA VAL A 373 -2.61 -20.55 -27.68
C VAL A 373 -1.80 -19.85 -28.77
N VAL A 374 -2.38 -18.78 -29.31
CA VAL A 374 -1.74 -17.97 -30.38
C VAL A 374 -1.10 -16.70 -29.85
N SER A 375 -1.66 -16.09 -28.80
CA SER A 375 -1.11 -14.85 -28.23
C SER A 375 -1.40 -14.70 -26.74
N VAL A 376 -0.51 -13.96 -26.07
CA VAL A 376 -0.60 -13.61 -24.65
C VAL A 376 -0.34 -12.11 -24.52
N LYS A 377 -1.32 -11.34 -24.04
CA LYS A 377 -1.20 -9.90 -23.80
C LYS A 377 -1.36 -9.60 -22.32
N ILE A 378 -0.44 -8.87 -21.71
CA ILE A 378 -0.44 -8.61 -20.25
C ILE A 378 0.02 -7.19 -19.92
N THR A 379 -0.53 -6.64 -18.83
CA THR A 379 -0.11 -5.35 -18.25
C THR A 379 0.72 -5.57 -16.99
N LEU A 380 1.94 -5.03 -16.92
CA LEU A 380 2.86 -5.15 -15.80
C LEU A 380 3.19 -3.77 -15.22
N TYR A 381 2.68 -3.51 -14.02
CA TYR A 381 2.96 -2.26 -13.30
C TYR A 381 4.17 -2.37 -12.35
N ARG A 382 4.31 -3.53 -11.70
CA ARG A 382 5.42 -3.88 -10.78
C ARG A 382 5.63 -5.40 -10.80
N VAL A 383 6.87 -5.83 -10.97
CA VAL A 383 7.28 -7.25 -10.91
C VAL A 383 8.37 -7.44 -9.85
N ALA A 384 8.47 -8.64 -9.29
CA ALA A 384 9.53 -8.97 -8.35
C ALA A 384 10.88 -9.15 -9.09
N ASN A 385 12.01 -8.94 -8.40
CA ASN A 385 13.37 -9.13 -8.97
C ASN A 385 13.65 -10.54 -9.52
N ASP A 386 12.88 -11.55 -9.12
CA ASP A 386 12.88 -12.91 -9.69
C ASP A 386 11.43 -13.30 -9.99
N SER A 387 10.88 -12.79 -11.08
CA SER A 387 9.45 -12.92 -11.38
C SER A 387 9.14 -14.19 -12.17
N LYS A 388 8.36 -15.11 -11.58
CA LYS A 388 7.89 -16.31 -12.31
C LYS A 388 6.96 -15.96 -13.47
N VAL A 389 6.25 -14.83 -13.35
CA VAL A 389 5.42 -14.27 -14.41
C VAL A 389 6.27 -13.93 -15.63
N ILE A 390 7.40 -13.23 -15.45
CA ILE A 390 8.30 -12.88 -16.57
C ILE A 390 8.83 -14.15 -17.23
N ASN A 391 9.29 -15.11 -16.44
CA ASN A 391 9.79 -16.38 -16.96
C ASN A 391 8.75 -17.16 -17.78
N ALA A 392 7.47 -17.13 -17.38
CA ALA A 392 6.40 -17.77 -18.15
C ALA A 392 6.12 -17.05 -19.48
N LEU A 393 6.23 -15.71 -19.51
CA LEU A 393 6.07 -14.91 -20.73
C LEU A 393 7.22 -15.14 -21.72
N ILE A 394 8.46 -15.18 -21.23
CA ILE A 394 9.65 -15.53 -22.03
C ILE A 394 9.44 -16.90 -22.69
N LYS A 395 9.08 -17.93 -21.91
CA LYS A 395 8.78 -19.26 -22.45
C LYS A 395 7.65 -19.26 -23.48
N ALA A 396 6.64 -18.41 -23.32
CA ALA A 396 5.56 -18.31 -24.28
C ALA A 396 6.08 -17.77 -25.63
N ALA A 397 6.92 -16.73 -25.61
CA ALA A 397 7.55 -16.17 -26.80
C ALA A 397 8.51 -17.17 -27.47
N GLU A 398 9.36 -17.85 -26.68
CA GLU A 398 10.25 -18.90 -27.16
C GLU A 398 9.47 -20.06 -27.83
N ASN A 399 8.27 -20.37 -27.33
CA ASN A 399 7.36 -21.35 -27.92
C ASN A 399 6.53 -20.78 -29.09
N GLY A 400 6.92 -19.64 -29.67
CA GLY A 400 6.36 -19.06 -30.89
C GLY A 400 5.01 -18.34 -30.72
N LYS A 401 4.64 -17.96 -29.49
CA LYS A 401 3.40 -17.23 -29.22
C LYS A 401 3.63 -15.73 -29.41
N ASP A 402 2.63 -15.02 -29.90
CA ASP A 402 2.68 -13.55 -29.96
C ASP A 402 2.48 -12.99 -28.54
N VAL A 403 3.56 -12.50 -27.93
CA VAL A 403 3.54 -12.00 -26.55
C VAL A 403 3.67 -10.48 -26.54
N LEU A 404 2.63 -9.79 -26.06
CA LEU A 404 2.62 -8.34 -25.84
C LEU A 404 2.66 -8.03 -24.34
N VAL A 405 3.64 -7.24 -23.91
CA VAL A 405 3.78 -6.80 -22.52
C VAL A 405 3.73 -5.29 -22.44
N VAL A 406 2.75 -4.76 -21.71
CA VAL A 406 2.68 -3.33 -21.38
C VAL A 406 3.42 -3.09 -20.07
N VAL A 407 4.54 -2.37 -20.11
CA VAL A 407 5.36 -2.09 -18.92
C VAL A 407 5.21 -0.63 -18.51
N GLU A 408 4.90 -0.38 -17.24
CA GLU A 408 4.92 0.96 -16.66
C GLU A 408 6.32 1.31 -16.12
N LEU A 409 7.10 2.08 -16.88
CA LEU A 409 8.43 2.54 -16.44
C LEU A 409 8.39 3.61 -15.35
N ARG A 410 7.26 4.33 -15.17
CA ARG A 410 7.14 5.39 -14.16
C ARG A 410 6.61 4.88 -12.81
N ALA A 411 6.75 3.59 -12.52
CA ALA A 411 6.41 2.99 -11.24
C ALA A 411 7.52 3.27 -10.22
N ARG A 412 7.18 3.96 -9.11
CA ARG A 412 8.17 4.40 -8.12
C ARG A 412 8.98 3.25 -7.54
N PHE A 413 10.29 3.47 -7.43
CA PHE A 413 11.29 2.64 -6.75
C PHE A 413 11.58 1.28 -7.41
N ASP A 414 10.99 1.00 -8.56
CA ASP A 414 11.17 -0.23 -9.33
C ASP A 414 11.69 0.08 -10.76
N GLU A 415 12.11 1.32 -11.04
CA GLU A 415 12.48 1.77 -12.39
C GLU A 415 13.62 0.94 -12.99
N GLU A 416 14.67 0.68 -12.19
CA GLU A 416 15.83 -0.13 -12.60
C GLU A 416 15.43 -1.57 -12.93
N ASN A 417 14.65 -2.21 -12.06
CA ASN A 417 14.14 -3.57 -12.28
C ASN A 417 13.25 -3.64 -13.54
N ASN A 418 12.36 -2.66 -13.74
CA ASN A 418 11.46 -2.65 -14.89
C ASN A 418 12.23 -2.48 -16.21
N ILE A 419 13.31 -1.69 -16.22
CA ILE A 419 14.19 -1.53 -17.39
C ILE A 419 14.89 -2.86 -17.72
N ASP A 420 15.45 -3.53 -16.72
CA ASP A 420 16.13 -4.82 -16.91
C ASP A 420 15.18 -5.90 -17.44
N TRP A 421 13.94 -5.93 -16.92
CA TRP A 421 12.93 -6.89 -17.39
C TRP A 421 12.45 -6.61 -18.81
N SER A 422 12.25 -5.34 -19.17
CA SER A 422 11.91 -4.97 -20.54
C SER A 422 12.95 -5.50 -21.53
N LYS A 423 14.24 -5.35 -21.20
CA LYS A 423 15.33 -5.85 -22.05
C LYS A 423 15.28 -7.37 -22.21
N GLN A 424 15.10 -8.12 -21.12
CA GLN A 424 15.00 -9.58 -21.17
C GLN A 424 13.79 -10.07 -21.97
N LEU A 425 12.64 -9.39 -21.85
CA LEU A 425 11.43 -9.71 -22.62
C LEU A 425 11.65 -9.45 -24.12
N GLU A 426 12.24 -8.31 -24.48
CA GLU A 426 12.57 -7.97 -25.87
C GLU A 426 13.55 -8.98 -26.49
N GLU A 427 14.61 -9.36 -25.74
CA GLU A 427 15.59 -10.37 -26.18
C GLU A 427 14.95 -11.74 -26.44
N ALA A 428 13.90 -12.09 -25.69
CA ALA A 428 13.12 -13.32 -25.88
C ALA A 428 12.10 -13.24 -27.03
N GLY A 429 11.95 -12.09 -27.69
CA GLY A 429 11.00 -11.89 -28.79
C GLY A 429 9.62 -11.40 -28.37
N CYS A 430 9.44 -10.95 -27.12
CA CYS A 430 8.20 -10.28 -26.72
C CYS A 430 8.13 -8.86 -27.30
N THR A 431 6.94 -8.42 -27.68
CA THR A 431 6.68 -7.01 -27.96
C THR A 431 6.47 -6.27 -26.65
N VAL A 432 7.36 -5.34 -26.31
CA VAL A 432 7.23 -4.50 -25.11
C VAL A 432 6.74 -3.11 -25.51
N ILE A 433 5.68 -2.63 -24.85
CA ILE A 433 5.16 -1.27 -25.03
C ILE A 433 5.12 -0.51 -23.71
N TYR A 434 5.46 0.77 -23.79
CA TYR A 434 5.60 1.66 -22.65
C TYR A 434 4.37 2.57 -22.50
N GLY A 435 3.25 2.00 -22.08
CA GLY A 435 2.02 2.74 -21.73
C GLY A 435 1.58 3.81 -22.75
N LEU A 436 0.93 4.88 -22.27
CA LEU A 436 0.56 6.06 -23.06
C LEU A 436 1.36 7.26 -22.55
N ASP A 437 1.84 8.15 -23.43
CA ASP A 437 2.75 9.27 -23.07
C ASP A 437 2.28 10.14 -21.87
N GLU A 438 0.96 10.34 -21.74
CA GLU A 438 0.34 11.14 -20.68
C GLU A 438 -0.38 10.33 -19.59
N TYR A 439 -0.46 8.98 -19.68
CA TYR A 439 -1.28 8.17 -18.78
C TYR A 439 -0.52 6.96 -18.26
N LYS A 440 -0.60 6.74 -16.94
CA LYS A 440 -0.03 5.53 -16.35
C LYS A 440 -0.96 4.33 -16.53
N VAL A 441 -0.42 3.21 -16.96
CA VAL A 441 -1.19 1.95 -17.08
C VAL A 441 -1.17 1.23 -15.74
N HIS A 442 -2.29 1.29 -15.03
CA HIS A 442 -2.45 0.71 -13.69
C HIS A 442 -3.50 -0.41 -13.65
N SER A 443 -4.09 -0.79 -14.79
CA SER A 443 -4.86 -2.02 -14.91
C SER A 443 -4.01 -3.27 -14.63
N LYS A 444 -4.64 -4.35 -14.17
CA LYS A 444 -4.05 -5.68 -14.08
C LYS A 444 -4.90 -6.62 -14.91
N LEU A 445 -4.56 -6.65 -16.18
CA LEU A 445 -5.27 -7.31 -17.25
C LEU A 445 -4.32 -8.26 -17.96
N LEU A 446 -4.78 -9.50 -18.16
CA LEU A 446 -4.18 -10.52 -19.01
C LEU A 446 -5.23 -11.03 -19.98
N LEU A 447 -4.85 -11.20 -21.25
CA LEU A 447 -5.65 -11.81 -22.29
C LEU A 447 -4.84 -12.91 -22.99
N ILE A 448 -5.34 -14.13 -22.94
CA ILE A 448 -4.82 -15.27 -23.68
C ILE A 448 -5.80 -15.55 -24.83
N THR A 449 -5.28 -15.50 -26.06
CA THR A 449 -6.06 -15.83 -27.25
C THR A 449 -5.76 -17.25 -27.67
N ARG A 450 -6.80 -18.06 -27.84
CA ARG A 450 -6.71 -19.45 -28.31
C ARG A 450 -7.40 -19.58 -29.67
N ARG A 451 -6.82 -20.36 -30.56
CA ARG A 451 -7.39 -20.70 -31.87
C ARG A 451 -7.48 -22.22 -31.99
N SER A 452 -8.70 -22.75 -31.95
CA SER A 452 -8.99 -24.17 -32.16
C SER A 452 -10.00 -24.31 -33.29
N HIS A 453 -9.72 -25.18 -34.27
CA HIS A 453 -10.63 -25.47 -35.41
C HIS A 453 -11.18 -24.19 -36.09
N ASN A 454 -10.31 -23.20 -36.35
CA ASN A 454 -10.65 -21.87 -36.90
C ASN A 454 -11.60 -21.00 -36.06
N LYS A 455 -11.86 -21.35 -34.80
CA LYS A 455 -12.60 -20.50 -33.85
C LYS A 455 -11.62 -19.85 -32.87
N ILE A 456 -11.75 -18.52 -32.73
CA ILE A 456 -11.05 -17.76 -31.70
C ILE A 456 -11.82 -17.87 -30.39
N SER A 457 -11.10 -18.07 -29.30
CA SER A 457 -11.64 -18.01 -27.96
C SER A 457 -10.67 -17.32 -27.01
N TYR A 458 -11.21 -16.63 -26.00
CA TYR A 458 -10.40 -15.91 -25.03
C TYR A 458 -10.42 -16.56 -23.65
N ILE A 459 -9.30 -16.41 -22.94
CA ILE A 459 -9.21 -16.53 -21.49
C ILE A 459 -8.68 -15.19 -20.98
N THR A 460 -9.42 -14.56 -20.08
CA THR A 460 -9.09 -13.25 -19.55
C THR A 460 -8.90 -13.34 -18.05
N GLN A 461 -7.85 -12.70 -17.53
CA GLN A 461 -7.70 -12.44 -16.12
C GLN A 461 -7.77 -10.93 -15.86
N ILE A 462 -8.53 -10.56 -14.84
CA ILE A 462 -8.65 -9.17 -14.36
C ILE A 462 -8.47 -9.15 -12.84
N GLY A 463 -7.50 -8.36 -12.37
CA GLY A 463 -7.14 -8.26 -10.96
C GLY A 463 -7.32 -6.86 -10.37
N THR A 464 -7.53 -6.80 -9.05
CA THR A 464 -7.54 -5.53 -8.30
C THR A 464 -6.14 -5.06 -7.88
N GLY A 465 -5.13 -5.94 -7.95
CA GLY A 465 -3.75 -5.69 -7.53
C GLY A 465 -2.72 -6.36 -8.44
N ASN A 466 -1.45 -6.01 -8.23
CA ASN A 466 -0.31 -6.38 -9.11
C ASN A 466 0.03 -7.87 -9.05
N TYR A 467 0.69 -8.36 -10.10
CA TYR A 467 1.21 -9.72 -10.23
C TYR A 467 2.52 -9.96 -9.46
N ASN A 468 2.68 -9.37 -8.27
CA ASN A 468 3.88 -9.51 -7.47
C ASN A 468 3.66 -10.50 -6.31
N GLU A 469 4.40 -11.61 -6.36
CA GLU A 469 4.31 -12.74 -5.44
C GLU A 469 4.61 -12.36 -3.99
N LYS A 470 5.53 -11.42 -3.75
CA LYS A 470 5.84 -10.93 -2.39
C LYS A 470 4.67 -10.11 -1.85
N THR A 471 4.16 -9.17 -2.65
CA THR A 471 3.03 -8.32 -2.23
C THR A 471 1.73 -9.11 -2.10
N SER A 472 1.52 -10.16 -2.90
CA SER A 472 0.32 -11.01 -2.81
C SER A 472 0.12 -11.68 -1.43
N LYS A 473 1.16 -11.71 -0.59
CA LYS A 473 1.13 -12.23 0.79
C LYS A 473 0.76 -11.17 1.83
N LEU A 474 0.78 -9.89 1.46
CA LEU A 474 0.56 -8.74 2.35
C LEU A 474 -0.70 -7.93 1.96
N TYR A 475 -1.06 -7.91 0.68
CA TYR A 475 -2.18 -7.14 0.13
C TYR A 475 -3.41 -8.03 -0.05
N THR A 476 -4.60 -7.51 0.27
CA THR A 476 -5.85 -8.21 -0.01
C THR A 476 -6.34 -7.88 -1.41
N ASP A 477 -6.40 -8.86 -2.31
CA ASP A 477 -6.72 -8.61 -3.73
C ASP A 477 -7.65 -9.68 -4.30
N LEU A 478 -8.46 -9.29 -5.28
CA LEU A 478 -9.31 -10.19 -6.05
C LEU A 478 -8.77 -10.36 -7.46
N SER A 479 -8.88 -11.58 -7.99
CA SER A 479 -8.47 -11.93 -9.34
C SER A 479 -9.50 -12.83 -10.00
N LEU A 480 -10.20 -12.31 -11.00
CA LEU A 480 -11.15 -13.06 -11.82
C LEU A 480 -10.41 -13.74 -12.97
N LEU A 481 -10.62 -15.05 -13.15
CA LEU A 481 -10.25 -15.82 -14.34
C LEU A 481 -11.54 -16.22 -15.06
N THR A 482 -11.69 -15.86 -16.33
CA THR A 482 -12.92 -16.09 -17.09
C THR A 482 -12.64 -16.48 -18.54
N ALA A 483 -13.51 -17.32 -19.10
CA ALA A 483 -13.57 -17.62 -20.54
C ALA A 483 -14.77 -16.92 -21.23
N ASN A 484 -15.37 -15.93 -20.57
CA ASN A 484 -16.45 -15.13 -21.16
C ASN A 484 -15.94 -14.37 -22.38
N GLN A 485 -16.57 -14.63 -23.54
CA GLN A 485 -16.10 -14.09 -24.81
C GLN A 485 -16.28 -12.58 -24.91
N ASP A 486 -17.34 -12.02 -24.34
CA ASP A 486 -17.61 -10.58 -24.41
C ASP A 486 -16.58 -9.79 -23.59
N ILE A 487 -16.19 -10.31 -22.41
CA ILE A 487 -15.09 -9.76 -21.61
C ILE A 487 -13.76 -9.87 -22.37
N GLY A 488 -13.52 -11.00 -23.05
CA GLY A 488 -12.33 -11.22 -23.87
C GLY A 488 -12.22 -10.25 -25.05
N VAL A 489 -13.35 -9.97 -25.72
CA VAL A 489 -13.43 -8.98 -26.80
C VAL A 489 -13.13 -7.58 -26.28
N ASP A 490 -13.73 -7.16 -25.17
CA ASP A 490 -13.44 -5.86 -24.56
C ASP A 490 -11.96 -5.74 -24.18
N ALA A 491 -11.37 -6.77 -23.55
CA ALA A 491 -9.97 -6.79 -23.21
C ALA A 491 -9.06 -6.69 -24.46
N SER A 492 -9.44 -7.35 -25.56
CA SER A 492 -8.74 -7.25 -26.84
C SER A 492 -8.76 -5.83 -27.40
N VAL A 493 -9.90 -5.14 -27.32
CA VAL A 493 -10.03 -3.72 -27.70
C VAL A 493 -9.12 -2.85 -26.83
N VAL A 494 -9.10 -3.06 -25.51
CA VAL A 494 -8.23 -2.31 -24.59
C VAL A 494 -6.76 -2.47 -24.97
N PHE A 495 -6.28 -3.70 -25.19
CA PHE A 495 -4.89 -3.92 -25.61
C PHE A 495 -4.58 -3.32 -26.98
N THR A 496 -5.51 -3.42 -27.94
CA THR A 496 -5.33 -2.85 -29.27
C THR A 496 -5.18 -1.33 -29.20
N ASN A 497 -6.04 -0.67 -28.44
CA ASN A 497 -5.96 0.78 -28.21
C ASN A 497 -4.63 1.17 -27.55
N LEU A 498 -4.20 0.43 -26.53
CA LEU A 498 -2.90 0.66 -25.89
C LEU A 498 -1.73 0.52 -26.88
N SER A 499 -1.73 -0.52 -27.72
CA SER A 499 -0.68 -0.75 -28.72
C SER A 499 -0.55 0.37 -29.75
N ILE A 500 -1.64 1.06 -30.09
CA ILE A 500 -1.65 2.15 -31.08
C ILE A 500 -1.65 3.54 -30.44
N GLY A 501 -1.49 3.65 -29.12
CA GLY A 501 -1.46 4.93 -28.40
C GLY A 501 -2.82 5.60 -28.16
N ASN A 502 -3.93 4.87 -28.33
CA ASN A 502 -5.28 5.39 -28.19
C ASN A 502 -5.90 5.11 -26.82
N LYS A 503 -6.84 5.97 -26.42
CA LYS A 503 -7.68 5.78 -25.24
C LYS A 503 -8.88 4.91 -25.61
N THR A 504 -9.35 4.12 -24.67
CA THR A 504 -10.57 3.32 -24.88
C THR A 504 -11.80 4.17 -24.59
N GLU A 505 -12.48 4.63 -25.64
CA GLU A 505 -13.71 5.44 -25.55
C GLU A 505 -14.92 4.61 -25.14
N TYR A 506 -15.08 3.44 -25.76
CA TYR A 506 -16.22 2.57 -25.57
C TYR A 506 -15.82 1.09 -25.62
N VAL A 507 -16.37 0.34 -24.67
CA VAL A 507 -16.37 -1.13 -24.58
C VAL A 507 -17.71 -1.55 -23.99
N GLN A 508 -18.15 -2.78 -24.23
CA GLN A 508 -19.52 -3.17 -23.89
C GLN A 508 -19.71 -3.40 -22.39
N ASN A 509 -18.82 -4.17 -21.78
CA ASN A 509 -18.96 -4.71 -20.42
C ASN A 509 -17.94 -4.13 -19.44
N LEU A 510 -16.66 -4.05 -19.83
CA LEU A 510 -15.60 -3.48 -18.99
C LEU A 510 -15.83 -1.97 -18.75
N LEU A 511 -15.38 -1.48 -17.59
CA LEU A 511 -15.29 -0.04 -17.32
C LEU A 511 -13.82 0.36 -17.43
N VAL A 512 -13.49 1.25 -18.37
CA VAL A 512 -12.09 1.58 -18.67
C VAL A 512 -11.85 3.08 -18.48
N ALA A 513 -10.91 3.43 -17.60
CA ALA A 513 -10.47 4.81 -17.44
C ALA A 513 -9.49 5.19 -18.58
N PRO A 514 -9.45 6.46 -19.01
CA PRO A 514 -10.13 7.61 -18.40
C PRO A 514 -11.51 7.95 -18.99
N LEU A 515 -11.91 7.38 -20.13
CA LEU A 515 -13.06 7.89 -20.90
C LEU A 515 -14.40 7.23 -20.57
N CYS A 516 -14.41 5.97 -20.13
CA CYS A 516 -15.62 5.17 -19.93
C CYS A 516 -15.96 4.94 -18.44
N LEU A 517 -14.96 4.85 -17.56
CA LEU A 517 -15.16 4.41 -16.18
C LEU A 517 -16.01 5.38 -15.34
N LYS A 518 -15.66 6.67 -15.32
CA LYS A 518 -16.30 7.66 -14.44
C LYS A 518 -17.76 7.92 -14.81
N SER A 519 -18.04 8.09 -16.11
CA SER A 519 -19.39 8.32 -16.62
C SER A 519 -20.34 7.17 -16.29
N ARG A 520 -19.92 5.92 -16.52
CA ARG A 520 -20.74 4.74 -16.21
C ARG A 520 -20.98 4.54 -14.71
N ILE A 521 -20.02 4.90 -13.86
CA ILE A 521 -20.24 4.90 -12.40
C ILE A 521 -21.32 5.93 -12.03
N ILE A 522 -21.26 7.13 -12.60
CA ILE A 522 -22.27 8.17 -12.37
C ILE A 522 -23.65 7.68 -12.83
N GLU A 523 -23.75 7.08 -14.01
CA GLU A 523 -25.00 6.48 -14.53
C GLU A 523 -25.58 5.41 -13.60
N MET A 524 -24.73 4.56 -12.99
CA MET A 524 -25.19 3.57 -12.03
C MET A 524 -25.70 4.20 -10.73
N ILE A 525 -25.07 5.28 -10.26
CA ILE A 525 -25.55 6.04 -9.10
C ILE A 525 -26.89 6.73 -9.44
N ASP A 526 -27.01 7.30 -10.64
CA ASP A 526 -28.25 7.90 -11.14
C ASP A 526 -29.41 6.89 -11.21
N GLY A 527 -29.12 5.67 -11.66
CA GLY A 527 -30.09 4.58 -11.62
C GLY A 527 -30.63 4.33 -10.22
N GLU A 528 -29.77 4.22 -9.21
CA GLU A 528 -30.22 4.04 -7.82
C GLU A 528 -30.96 5.26 -7.26
N ILE A 529 -30.60 6.47 -7.66
CA ILE A 529 -31.36 7.69 -7.32
C ILE A 529 -32.79 7.61 -7.87
N ALA A 530 -32.96 7.17 -9.12
CA ALA A 530 -34.27 7.04 -9.75
C ALA A 530 -35.14 5.98 -9.05
N GLU A 531 -34.54 4.86 -8.65
CA GLU A 531 -35.22 3.80 -7.89
C GLU A 531 -35.67 4.29 -6.52
N ALA A 532 -34.80 5.00 -5.78
CA ALA A 532 -35.15 5.56 -4.47
C ALA A 532 -36.29 6.59 -4.57
N ARG A 533 -36.26 7.46 -5.59
CA ARG A 533 -37.36 8.41 -5.88
C ARG A 533 -38.67 7.73 -6.22
N SER A 534 -38.60 6.54 -6.81
CA SER A 534 -39.77 5.70 -7.13
C SER A 534 -40.28 4.91 -5.93
N GLY A 535 -39.66 5.06 -4.75
CA GLY A 535 -40.03 4.35 -3.53
C GLY A 535 -39.49 2.91 -3.46
N HIS A 536 -38.61 2.52 -4.38
CA HIS A 536 -37.97 1.20 -4.37
C HIS A 536 -36.71 1.19 -3.50
N GLU A 537 -36.32 -0.01 -3.06
CA GLU A 537 -35.06 -0.18 -2.34
C GLU A 537 -33.87 0.12 -3.26
N ALA A 538 -33.03 1.06 -2.81
CA ALA A 538 -31.83 1.50 -3.50
C ALA A 538 -30.61 1.44 -2.57
N TRP A 539 -29.58 0.71 -3.03
CA TRP A 539 -28.40 0.43 -2.21
C TRP A 539 -27.13 0.46 -3.05
N ILE A 540 -26.09 1.06 -2.47
CA ILE A 540 -24.76 1.14 -3.05
C ILE A 540 -23.76 0.64 -2.02
N PHE A 541 -22.90 -0.31 -2.41
CA PHE A 541 -21.75 -0.72 -1.62
C PHE A 541 -20.46 -0.47 -2.39
N LEU A 542 -19.52 0.21 -1.73
CA LEU A 542 -18.23 0.56 -2.32
C LEU A 542 -17.10 0.14 -1.37
N LYS A 543 -16.19 -0.71 -1.84
CA LYS A 543 -14.91 -0.97 -1.18
C LYS A 543 -13.80 -0.41 -2.06
N MET A 544 -12.90 0.39 -1.47
CA MET A 544 -11.75 0.95 -2.17
C MET A 544 -10.66 1.40 -1.19
N ASN A 545 -9.53 1.83 -1.73
CA ASN A 545 -8.41 2.29 -0.91
C ASN A 545 -8.51 3.78 -0.64
N SER A 546 -9.05 4.57 -1.57
CA SER A 546 -9.16 6.01 -1.42
C SER A 546 -10.33 6.61 -2.21
N LEU A 547 -10.93 7.67 -1.66
CA LEU A 547 -12.00 8.47 -2.24
C LEU A 547 -11.61 9.96 -2.18
N SER A 548 -11.37 10.58 -3.32
CA SER A 548 -11.01 12.01 -3.45
C SER A 548 -11.54 12.71 -4.71
N ASP A 549 -12.11 11.98 -5.68
CA ASP A 549 -12.73 12.57 -6.87
C ASP A 549 -13.97 13.37 -6.46
N LYS A 550 -13.95 14.69 -6.70
CA LYS A 550 -15.02 15.58 -6.24
C LYS A 550 -16.35 15.29 -6.93
N THR A 551 -16.34 15.01 -8.23
CA THR A 551 -17.57 14.72 -8.99
C THR A 551 -18.26 13.47 -8.46
N LEU A 552 -17.49 12.42 -8.16
CA LEU A 552 -18.06 11.20 -7.59
C LEU A 552 -18.54 11.41 -6.15
N ILE A 553 -17.82 12.18 -5.34
CA ILE A 553 -18.29 12.55 -3.98
C ILE A 553 -19.62 13.30 -4.06
N ASP A 554 -19.73 14.31 -4.94
CA ASP A 554 -20.96 15.10 -5.10
C ASP A 554 -22.13 14.22 -5.52
N LYS A 555 -21.88 13.23 -6.39
CA LYS A 555 -22.88 12.27 -6.82
C LYS A 555 -23.34 11.34 -5.69
N LEU A 556 -22.42 10.91 -4.82
CA LEU A 556 -22.76 10.11 -3.64
C LEU A 556 -23.58 10.93 -2.61
N VAL A 557 -23.25 12.21 -2.44
CA VAL A 557 -24.03 13.14 -1.62
C VAL A 557 -25.45 13.32 -2.20
N GLU A 558 -25.57 13.46 -3.52
CA GLU A 558 -26.87 13.50 -4.20
C GLU A 558 -27.67 12.21 -3.96
N ALA A 559 -27.04 11.04 -4.12
CA ALA A 559 -27.67 9.75 -3.82
C ALA A 559 -28.19 9.69 -2.38
N SER A 560 -27.38 10.11 -1.41
CA SER A 560 -27.78 10.15 -0.01
C SER A 560 -28.99 11.04 0.23
N LYS A 561 -29.02 12.25 -0.37
CA LYS A 561 -30.15 13.20 -0.26
C LYS A 561 -31.46 12.65 -0.84
N ASN A 562 -31.38 11.73 -1.79
CA ASN A 562 -32.55 11.09 -2.41
C ASN A 562 -32.93 9.76 -1.75
N GLY A 563 -32.34 9.42 -0.60
CA GLY A 563 -32.72 8.25 0.19
C GLY A 563 -31.95 6.95 -0.14
N VAL A 564 -30.99 6.99 -1.07
CA VAL A 564 -30.15 5.83 -1.39
C VAL A 564 -29.26 5.49 -0.20
N LYS A 565 -29.26 4.22 0.22
CA LYS A 565 -28.37 3.73 1.29
C LYS A 565 -26.99 3.43 0.72
N VAL A 566 -25.96 4.07 1.25
CA VAL A 566 -24.57 3.91 0.76
C VAL A 566 -23.69 3.37 1.89
N GLU A 567 -23.06 2.23 1.68
CA GLU A 567 -22.06 1.66 2.59
C GLU A 567 -20.69 1.66 1.91
N MET A 568 -19.71 2.31 2.55
CA MET A 568 -18.36 2.42 2.00
C MET A 568 -17.30 1.87 2.95
N PHE A 569 -16.38 1.08 2.40
CA PHE A 569 -15.18 0.59 3.06
C PHE A 569 -13.97 1.24 2.42
N VAL A 570 -13.45 2.30 3.05
CA VAL A 570 -12.34 3.11 2.54
C VAL A 570 -11.18 3.03 3.52
N ARG A 571 -10.13 2.25 3.19
CA ARG A 571 -9.01 2.05 4.12
C ARG A 571 -8.18 3.31 4.36
N GLY A 572 -7.89 4.07 3.29
CA GLY A 572 -6.96 5.19 3.26
C GLY A 572 -7.67 6.55 3.31
N ILE A 573 -7.50 7.33 2.24
CA ILE A 573 -8.01 8.70 2.11
C ILE A 573 -9.52 8.67 1.85
N CYS A 574 -10.30 9.45 2.59
CA CYS A 574 -11.72 9.67 2.35
C CYS A 574 -12.00 11.17 2.51
N CYS A 575 -12.06 11.89 1.38
CA CYS A 575 -12.30 13.34 1.36
C CYS A 575 -13.77 13.74 1.59
N MET A 576 -14.58 12.83 2.15
CA MET A 576 -16.00 13.01 2.45
C MET A 576 -16.28 12.61 3.90
N LYS A 577 -17.22 13.30 4.54
CA LYS A 577 -17.76 12.99 5.87
C LYS A 577 -19.12 12.30 5.74
N ALA A 578 -19.27 11.14 6.36
CA ALA A 578 -20.52 10.41 6.48
C ALA A 578 -21.40 10.92 7.64
N GLY A 579 -22.71 10.71 7.57
CA GLY A 579 -23.62 10.93 8.69
C GLY A 579 -24.03 12.39 8.94
N ILE A 580 -23.79 13.31 7.99
CA ILE A 580 -24.23 14.71 8.12
C ILE A 580 -25.73 14.80 7.79
N PRO A 581 -26.58 15.28 8.73
CA PRO A 581 -28.03 15.39 8.51
C PRO A 581 -28.38 16.15 7.22
N GLY A 582 -29.33 15.62 6.45
CA GLY A 582 -29.77 16.20 5.18
C GLY A 582 -28.72 16.26 4.06
N GLN A 583 -27.53 15.67 4.24
CA GLN A 583 -26.49 15.61 3.21
C GLN A 583 -25.90 14.22 3.00
N THR A 584 -25.38 13.59 4.06
CA THR A 584 -24.72 12.28 3.99
C THR A 584 -25.25 11.31 5.06
N GLU A 585 -26.44 11.57 5.61
CA GLU A 585 -27.08 10.77 6.65
C GLU A 585 -27.37 9.31 6.24
N ASN A 586 -27.53 9.08 4.93
CA ASN A 586 -27.70 7.73 4.38
C ASN A 586 -26.37 7.07 3.96
N ILE A 587 -25.23 7.70 4.27
CA ILE A 587 -23.89 7.16 3.98
C ILE A 587 -23.21 6.71 5.27
N VAL A 588 -22.68 5.49 5.25
CA VAL A 588 -21.81 4.95 6.30
C VAL A 588 -20.43 4.69 5.73
N VAL A 589 -19.39 5.21 6.40
CA VAL A 589 -17.99 4.94 6.03
C VAL A 589 -17.33 4.11 7.13
N LYS A 590 -16.81 2.95 6.76
CA LYS A 590 -15.96 2.09 7.58
C LYS A 590 -14.54 2.02 7.00
N SER A 591 -13.58 1.74 7.85
CA SER A 591 -12.19 1.46 7.48
C SER A 591 -11.64 0.32 8.31
N ILE A 592 -10.90 -0.57 7.67
CA ILE A 592 -10.23 -1.69 8.32
C ILE A 592 -8.74 -1.54 8.05
N VAL A 593 -7.98 -1.48 9.15
CA VAL A 593 -6.53 -1.54 9.19
C VAL A 593 -6.18 -2.68 10.14
N GLY A 594 -5.30 -3.58 9.71
CA GLY A 594 -4.96 -4.78 10.46
C GLY A 594 -3.70 -5.43 9.91
N ARG A 595 -3.56 -6.75 10.08
CA ARG A 595 -2.38 -7.52 9.67
C ARG A 595 -2.08 -7.39 8.18
N TYR A 596 -3.11 -7.42 7.35
CA TYR A 596 -2.99 -7.31 5.90
C TYR A 596 -3.48 -5.95 5.41
N LEU A 597 -2.89 -5.49 4.31
CA LEU A 597 -3.24 -4.22 3.70
C LEU A 597 -4.47 -4.40 2.80
N GLU A 598 -5.62 -3.88 3.24
CA GLU A 598 -6.87 -3.95 2.50
C GLU A 598 -6.75 -3.28 1.13
N HIS A 599 -6.68 -4.01 0.02
CA HIS A 599 -6.32 -3.42 -1.29
C HIS A 599 -7.37 -3.60 -2.40
N SER A 600 -8.24 -4.60 -2.29
CA SER A 600 -9.27 -4.89 -3.28
C SER A 600 -10.30 -3.77 -3.39
N ARG A 601 -10.78 -3.54 -4.63
CA ARG A 601 -11.91 -2.63 -4.89
C ARG A 601 -13.11 -3.39 -5.42
N ILE A 602 -14.27 -3.12 -4.84
CA ILE A 602 -15.56 -3.76 -5.15
C ILE A 602 -16.61 -2.67 -5.27
N TYR A 603 -17.38 -2.68 -6.35
CA TYR A 603 -18.53 -1.79 -6.52
C TYR A 603 -19.80 -2.61 -6.68
N ILE A 604 -20.83 -2.28 -5.91
CA ILE A 604 -22.15 -2.92 -6.00
C ILE A 604 -23.20 -1.82 -6.07
N PHE A 605 -24.05 -1.89 -7.09
CA PHE A 605 -25.17 -0.98 -7.30
C PHE A 605 -26.45 -1.80 -7.42
N GLY A 606 -27.47 -1.45 -6.64
CA GLY A 606 -28.78 -2.08 -6.66
C GLY A 606 -28.89 -3.34 -5.81
N VAL A 607 -30.13 -3.84 -5.74
CA VAL A 607 -30.53 -5.00 -4.95
C VAL A 607 -31.16 -6.09 -5.83
N GLY A 608 -31.13 -7.34 -5.35
CA GLY A 608 -31.75 -8.47 -6.01
C GLY A 608 -31.32 -8.63 -7.48
N ALA A 609 -32.28 -8.77 -8.38
CA ALA A 609 -32.03 -8.97 -9.81
C ALA A 609 -31.42 -7.75 -10.52
N ARG A 610 -31.62 -6.52 -9.99
CA ARG A 610 -31.04 -5.29 -10.58
C ARG A 610 -29.55 -5.12 -10.26
N GLN A 611 -29.03 -5.95 -9.36
CA GLN A 611 -27.71 -5.76 -8.79
C GLN A 611 -26.59 -5.95 -9.81
N LYS A 612 -25.72 -4.94 -9.90
CA LYS A 612 -24.50 -4.94 -10.70
C LYS A 612 -23.29 -4.97 -9.76
N ILE A 613 -22.40 -5.95 -9.95
CA ILE A 613 -21.20 -6.14 -9.13
C ILE A 613 -19.97 -6.01 -10.02
N TYR A 614 -18.99 -5.22 -9.58
CA TYR A 614 -17.70 -5.04 -10.24
C TYR A 614 -16.56 -5.26 -9.26
N ILE A 615 -15.44 -5.77 -9.76
CA ILE A 615 -14.12 -5.62 -9.12
C ILE A 615 -13.27 -4.66 -9.97
N SER A 616 -12.39 -3.88 -9.35
CA SER A 616 -11.65 -2.83 -10.06
C SER A 616 -10.20 -2.65 -9.61
N SER A 617 -9.36 -2.18 -10.52
CA SER A 617 -8.03 -1.64 -10.19
C SER A 617 -8.07 -0.17 -9.75
N ALA A 618 -9.15 0.56 -10.08
CA ALA A 618 -9.30 1.98 -9.77
C ALA A 618 -9.76 2.22 -8.32
N ASP A 619 -9.30 3.32 -7.74
CA ASP A 619 -9.95 3.99 -6.62
C ASP A 619 -10.79 5.16 -7.16
N PHE A 620 -11.65 5.76 -6.33
CA PHE A 620 -12.37 6.98 -6.73
C PHE A 620 -11.52 8.22 -6.45
N MET A 621 -10.36 8.30 -7.09
CA MET A 621 -9.49 9.48 -7.10
C MET A 621 -9.40 10.02 -8.53
N THR A 622 -9.34 11.34 -8.70
CA THR A 622 -9.24 12.01 -10.02
C THR A 622 -8.15 11.39 -10.90
N ARG A 623 -6.97 11.09 -10.33
CA ARG A 623 -5.90 10.46 -11.10
C ARG A 623 -6.24 9.06 -11.63
N ASN A 624 -7.04 8.27 -10.90
CA ASN A 624 -7.44 6.93 -11.33
C ASN A 624 -8.57 6.99 -12.36
N THR A 625 -9.51 7.92 -12.17
CA THR A 625 -10.68 8.07 -13.03
C THR A 625 -10.36 8.81 -14.33
N GLU A 626 -9.35 9.69 -14.34
CA GLU A 626 -9.08 10.60 -15.47
C GLU A 626 -7.64 10.62 -15.98
N ARG A 627 -6.64 10.12 -15.23
CA ARG A 627 -5.21 10.23 -15.58
C ARG A 627 -4.47 8.89 -15.66
N ARG A 628 -5.21 7.78 -15.56
CA ARG A 628 -4.67 6.42 -15.62
C ARG A 628 -5.54 5.56 -16.51
N VAL A 629 -4.92 4.50 -17.03
CA VAL A 629 -5.65 3.39 -17.62
C VAL A 629 -5.93 2.39 -16.51
N GLU A 630 -7.19 2.33 -16.09
CA GLU A 630 -7.71 1.43 -15.07
C GLU A 630 -8.84 0.59 -15.67
N VAL A 631 -9.07 -0.60 -15.11
CA VAL A 631 -10.13 -1.50 -15.56
C VAL A 631 -10.99 -1.94 -14.38
N ALA A 632 -12.31 -1.89 -14.53
CA ALA A 632 -13.26 -2.63 -13.70
C ALA A 632 -13.99 -3.66 -14.55
N THR A 633 -14.16 -4.87 -14.01
CA THR A 633 -14.85 -5.96 -14.71
C THR A 633 -16.16 -6.31 -14.00
N PRO A 634 -17.28 -6.48 -14.73
CA PRO A 634 -18.52 -6.97 -14.15
C PRO A 634 -18.41 -8.44 -13.77
N ILE A 635 -19.13 -8.83 -12.72
CA ILE A 635 -19.16 -10.20 -12.23
C ILE A 635 -20.49 -10.83 -12.65
N PHE A 636 -20.44 -11.67 -13.71
CA PHE A 636 -21.63 -12.36 -14.20
C PHE A 636 -21.86 -13.71 -13.51
N SER A 637 -20.80 -14.48 -13.25
CA SER A 637 -20.86 -15.81 -12.65
C SER A 637 -21.57 -15.80 -11.29
N PRO A 638 -22.64 -16.60 -11.10
CA PRO A 638 -23.33 -16.71 -9.81
C PRO A 638 -22.40 -17.13 -8.65
N ALA A 639 -21.45 -18.03 -8.92
CA ALA A 639 -20.49 -18.48 -7.91
C ALA A 639 -19.54 -17.35 -7.47
N ALA A 640 -19.09 -16.52 -8.42
CA ALA A 640 -18.26 -15.36 -8.13
C ALA A 640 -19.05 -14.26 -7.39
N LYS A 641 -20.31 -14.01 -7.77
CA LYS A 641 -21.21 -13.10 -7.05
C LYS A 641 -21.39 -13.52 -5.59
N GLU A 642 -21.68 -14.79 -5.35
CA GLU A 642 -21.85 -15.33 -4.00
C GLU A 642 -20.58 -15.19 -3.16
N LYS A 643 -19.40 -15.47 -3.73
CA LYS A 643 -18.13 -15.26 -3.04
C LYS A 643 -17.91 -13.79 -2.66
N ILE A 644 -18.27 -12.84 -3.53
CA ILE A 644 -18.21 -11.41 -3.23
C ILE A 644 -19.21 -11.03 -2.13
N HIS A 645 -20.44 -11.55 -2.16
CA HIS A 645 -21.40 -11.32 -1.09
C HIS A 645 -20.92 -11.82 0.27
N GLN A 646 -20.25 -12.98 0.31
CA GLN A 646 -19.63 -13.49 1.53
C GLN A 646 -18.51 -12.58 2.03
N ILE A 647 -17.67 -12.05 1.12
CA ILE A 647 -16.65 -11.05 1.45
C ILE A 647 -17.30 -9.81 2.07
N VAL A 648 -18.32 -9.24 1.41
CA VAL A 648 -19.06 -8.08 1.89
C VAL A 648 -19.69 -8.34 3.26
N LYS A 649 -20.32 -9.51 3.44
CA LYS A 649 -20.94 -9.91 4.72
C LYS A 649 -19.91 -9.93 5.86
N ILE A 650 -18.74 -10.51 5.64
CA ILE A 650 -17.69 -10.58 6.65
C ILE A 650 -17.14 -9.19 6.96
N LEU A 651 -16.88 -8.37 5.95
CA LEU A 651 -16.41 -6.99 6.16
C LEU A 651 -17.43 -6.17 6.97
N ARG A 652 -18.72 -6.33 6.69
CA ARG A 652 -19.81 -5.67 7.44
C ARG A 652 -19.89 -6.11 8.89
N ALA A 653 -19.57 -7.38 9.16
CA ALA A 653 -19.57 -7.99 10.48
C ALA A 653 -18.29 -7.69 11.30
N ASP A 654 -17.24 -7.14 10.71
CA ASP A 654 -16.00 -6.84 11.43
C ASP A 654 -16.27 -5.85 12.58
N ASN A 655 -15.97 -6.30 13.79
CA ASN A 655 -16.12 -5.56 15.04
C ASN A 655 -14.84 -5.59 15.87
N VAL A 656 -13.69 -5.95 15.25
CA VAL A 656 -12.38 -6.02 15.91
C VAL A 656 -11.42 -4.99 15.33
N LYS A 657 -11.35 -4.89 14.00
CA LYS A 657 -10.43 -3.99 13.27
C LYS A 657 -11.16 -2.89 12.51
N ALA A 658 -12.48 -2.96 12.38
CA ALA A 658 -13.28 -1.89 11.79
C ALA A 658 -13.27 -0.62 12.64
N ARG A 659 -13.11 0.52 11.97
CA ARG A 659 -13.38 1.87 12.48
C ARG A 659 -14.52 2.47 11.68
N ILE A 660 -15.48 3.11 12.34
CA ILE A 660 -16.57 3.87 11.70
C ILE A 660 -16.23 5.36 11.71
N GLN A 661 -16.49 6.05 10.60
CA GLN A 661 -16.35 7.50 10.52
C GLN A 661 -17.56 8.17 11.15
N LEU A 662 -17.32 9.12 12.05
CA LEU A 662 -18.34 9.96 12.66
C LEU A 662 -18.65 11.18 11.77
N PRO A 663 -19.76 11.91 12.03
CA PRO A 663 -20.08 13.14 11.31
C PRO A 663 -19.01 14.24 11.38
N SER A 664 -18.15 14.22 12.39
CA SER A 664 -16.97 15.09 12.48
C SER A 664 -15.88 14.75 11.45
N GLY A 665 -15.94 13.56 10.86
CA GLY A 665 -14.87 12.97 10.04
C GLY A 665 -13.81 12.24 10.87
N GLU A 666 -13.96 12.14 12.19
CA GLU A 666 -13.10 11.30 13.05
C GLU A 666 -13.48 9.83 12.95
N TYR A 667 -12.51 8.95 13.16
CA TYR A 667 -12.72 7.51 13.15
C TYR A 667 -12.79 6.97 14.57
N ARG A 668 -13.76 6.10 14.83
CA ARG A 668 -13.88 5.38 16.11
C ARG A 668 -13.85 3.89 15.86
N ARG A 669 -13.02 3.17 16.60
CA ARG A 669 -12.99 1.71 16.58
C ARG A 669 -14.35 1.14 16.99
N VAL A 670 -14.84 0.17 16.24
CA VAL A 670 -16.03 -0.61 16.63
C VAL A 670 -15.63 -1.50 17.79
N THR A 671 -16.43 -1.48 18.86
CA THR A 671 -16.22 -2.34 20.02
C THR A 671 -17.38 -3.34 20.07
N PRO A 672 -17.10 -4.65 20.12
CA PRO A 672 -18.14 -5.65 20.24
C PRO A 672 -18.83 -5.50 21.59
N LYS A 673 -20.16 -5.67 21.61
CA LYS A 673 -20.91 -5.67 22.88
C LYS A 673 -20.54 -6.91 23.71
N GLU A 674 -20.81 -6.87 25.01
CA GLU A 674 -20.62 -8.03 25.87
C GLU A 674 -21.43 -9.22 25.35
N GLY A 675 -20.79 -10.38 25.22
CA GLY A 675 -21.38 -11.59 24.62
C GLY A 675 -21.48 -11.61 23.09
N GLU A 676 -21.16 -10.52 22.40
CA GLU A 676 -21.13 -10.49 20.93
C GLU A 676 -19.90 -11.25 20.40
N GLN A 677 -20.10 -12.02 19.33
CA GLN A 677 -19.00 -12.73 18.68
C GLN A 677 -18.01 -11.73 18.10
N LYS A 678 -16.73 -11.89 18.46
CA LYS A 678 -15.63 -11.11 17.87
C LYS A 678 -15.33 -11.60 16.45
N VAL A 679 -15.40 -10.69 15.49
CA VAL A 679 -15.12 -10.94 14.08
C VAL A 679 -14.00 -10.02 13.62
N ASP A 680 -12.85 -10.62 13.35
CA ASP A 680 -11.78 -10.04 12.55
C ASP A 680 -11.92 -10.61 11.14
N SER A 681 -12.26 -9.75 10.19
CA SER A 681 -12.51 -10.12 8.80
C SER A 681 -11.35 -10.87 8.16
N GLN A 682 -10.11 -10.43 8.41
CA GLN A 682 -8.92 -10.98 7.78
C GLN A 682 -8.62 -12.40 8.29
N ILE A 683 -8.85 -12.64 9.58
CA ILE A 683 -8.73 -13.97 10.17
C ILE A 683 -9.88 -14.87 9.72
N GLU A 684 -11.10 -14.35 9.61
CA GLU A 684 -12.24 -15.16 9.14
C GLU A 684 -12.07 -15.57 7.67
N PHE A 685 -11.51 -14.73 6.80
CA PHE A 685 -11.18 -15.12 5.43
C PHE A 685 -10.19 -16.29 5.36
N TYR A 686 -9.15 -16.31 6.22
CA TYR A 686 -8.27 -17.49 6.32
C TYR A 686 -9.02 -18.73 6.83
N ARG A 687 -9.86 -18.58 7.86
CA ARG A 687 -10.67 -19.71 8.36
C ARG A 687 -11.58 -20.26 7.28
N GLN A 688 -12.21 -19.39 6.47
CA GLN A 688 -13.02 -19.81 5.33
C GLN A 688 -12.18 -20.55 4.29
N ALA A 689 -11.01 -20.03 3.92
CA ALA A 689 -10.09 -20.69 2.99
C ALA A 689 -9.66 -22.08 3.50
N TYR A 690 -9.30 -22.21 4.78
CA TYR A 690 -8.97 -23.51 5.39
C TYR A 690 -10.14 -24.50 5.37
N ARG A 691 -11.35 -24.05 5.73
CA ARG A 691 -12.56 -24.89 5.68
C ARG A 691 -12.84 -25.35 4.25
N ALA A 692 -12.79 -24.43 3.29
CA ALA A 692 -13.04 -24.73 1.87
C ALA A 692 -12.01 -25.72 1.30
N ALA A 693 -10.72 -25.52 1.58
CA ALA A 693 -9.66 -26.42 1.14
C ALA A 693 -9.79 -27.82 1.76
N LYS A 694 -10.18 -27.93 3.04
CA LYS A 694 -10.44 -29.22 3.70
C LYS A 694 -11.60 -29.96 3.05
N SER A 695 -12.71 -29.25 2.79
CA SER A 695 -13.87 -29.83 2.10
C SER A 695 -13.52 -30.30 0.68
N ALA A 696 -12.78 -29.49 -0.08
CA ALA A 696 -12.35 -29.85 -1.44
C ALA A 696 -11.46 -31.12 -1.44
N LYS A 697 -10.49 -31.22 -0.52
CA LYS A 697 -9.66 -32.42 -0.36
C LYS A 697 -10.49 -33.67 -0.03
N ALA A 698 -11.50 -33.54 0.84
CA ALA A 698 -12.37 -34.66 1.20
C ALA A 698 -13.20 -35.13 -0.01
N SER A 699 -13.74 -34.21 -0.81
CA SER A 699 -14.48 -34.53 -2.04
C SER A 699 -13.61 -35.24 -3.09
N LEU A 700 -12.38 -34.78 -3.30
CA LEU A 700 -11.42 -35.43 -4.19
C LEU A 700 -11.06 -36.85 -3.74
N ALA A 701 -10.83 -37.05 -2.43
CA ALA A 701 -10.54 -38.37 -1.86
C ALA A 701 -11.74 -39.34 -1.94
N GLY A 702 -12.97 -38.83 -1.80
CA GLY A 702 -14.21 -39.60 -1.95
C GLY A 702 -14.42 -40.09 -3.38
N ASN A 703 -14.19 -39.24 -4.38
CA ASN A 703 -14.29 -39.60 -5.80
C ASN A 703 -13.22 -40.62 -6.22
N GLY A 704 -12.01 -40.56 -5.65
CA GLY A 704 -10.96 -41.55 -5.89
C GLY A 704 -11.30 -42.96 -5.39
N LYS A 705 -12.08 -43.08 -4.30
CA LYS A 705 -12.58 -44.37 -3.80
C LYS A 705 -13.76 -44.93 -4.62
N ALA A 706 -14.62 -44.05 -5.16
CA ALA A 706 -15.70 -44.45 -6.06
C ALA A 706 -15.19 -44.89 -7.45
N GLY A 707 -14.13 -44.24 -7.96
CA GLY A 707 -13.45 -44.61 -9.21
C GLY A 707 -12.78 -45.99 -9.15
N LYS A 708 -12.20 -46.36 -7.99
CA LYS A 708 -11.64 -47.72 -7.78
C LYS A 708 -12.69 -48.84 -7.72
N LYS A 709 -13.97 -48.53 -7.44
CA LYS A 709 -15.07 -49.52 -7.53
C LYS A 709 -15.59 -49.73 -8.95
N ARG A 710 -15.28 -48.85 -9.91
CA ARG A 710 -15.70 -48.98 -11.32
C ARG A 710 -14.62 -49.57 -12.25
N THR A 711 -13.40 -49.78 -11.78
CA THR A 711 -12.31 -50.42 -12.53
C THR A 711 -12.00 -51.87 -12.11
N SER A 712 -12.92 -52.55 -11.42
CA SER A 712 -12.88 -54.02 -11.29
C SER A 712 -13.79 -54.69 -12.33
N LEU A 713 -13.56 -54.41 -13.62
CA LEU A 713 -14.12 -55.18 -14.74
C LEU A 713 -13.11 -56.25 -15.22
N LEU A 714 -12.43 -56.91 -14.28
CA LEU A 714 -11.49 -58.02 -14.51
C LEU A 714 -11.94 -59.28 -13.74
N GLY A 715 -13.26 -59.47 -13.66
CA GLY A 715 -13.92 -60.60 -12.99
C GLY A 715 -14.78 -61.50 -13.89
N LYS A 716 -14.67 -61.41 -15.23
CA LYS A 716 -15.53 -62.18 -16.16
C LYS A 716 -14.81 -62.85 -17.35
N VAL A 717 -13.54 -63.26 -17.21
CA VAL A 717 -12.83 -64.10 -18.23
C VAL A 717 -12.03 -65.26 -17.63
N LYS A 718 -12.46 -65.84 -16.49
CA LYS A 718 -11.90 -67.11 -15.98
C LYS A 718 -13.01 -68.14 -15.76
N GLY A 719 -13.57 -68.61 -16.87
CA GLY A 719 -14.58 -69.68 -16.88
C GLY A 719 -14.74 -70.35 -18.23
N LEU A 720 -13.67 -70.46 -19.03
CA LEU A 720 -13.74 -71.09 -20.36
C LEU A 720 -12.59 -72.04 -20.71
N PHE A 721 -11.82 -72.50 -19.71
CA PHE A 721 -10.99 -73.68 -19.86
C PHE A 721 -11.08 -74.51 -18.58
N ILE A 722 -11.80 -75.64 -18.69
CA ILE A 722 -11.76 -76.92 -17.94
C ILE A 722 -13.18 -77.53 -17.94
N ARG A 723 -13.53 -78.26 -19.01
CA ARG A 723 -13.95 -79.68 -19.01
C ARG A 723 -14.67 -80.07 -20.32
N LYS A 724 -14.06 -81.07 -20.97
CA LYS A 724 -14.42 -81.85 -22.17
C LYS A 724 -14.21 -81.19 -23.51
#